data_AF-A0AAN7SYI3-F1
#
_entry.id   AF-A0AAN7SYI3-F1
#
_cell.length_a   1.000
_cell.length_b   1.000
_cell.length_c   1.000
_cell.angle_alpha   90.00
_cell.angle_beta   90.00
_cell.angle_gamma   90.00
#
_symmetry.space_group_name_H-M   'P 1'
#
loop_
_entity.id
_entity.type
_entity.pdbx_description
1 polymer ?
#
loop_
_entity_poly.entity_id
_entity_poly.type
_entity_poly.pdbx_seq_one_letter_code
_entity_poly.pdbx_strand_id
1 'polypeptide(L)'
;MARKAGKSPAPPTTRPAPGPAMPIEPTSLQPQTTITKKPSKSKLKKKSYASEGVRDNDIFLLPGSDYQILGLITIIGALVRLFRIYQPTSVVFDEVHFGGFASKYIKGKFFMDVHPPLAKLLITLAGWLAGFDGDFDFKDIGKDYLEPQVPYVAMRMLPAVLGIATIPFMFLSLKALGCRTFTAAMGAALLIFENGLLTQSRLILLDSPLVVCTAFTALAFICFSNQHELGPDRAFDASWWFWLTATGLGLGATVSVKWVGLFTIAWVGVITLLQLWVLLADTQNVTPRKWLKHFFARAFCLIVLPVFFYVGMFGIHFLCLVNPGDGDGFMSSEFQATLNNKAMADTPADVIFGSEISLRHWNTQGGYLHSHAHMYPTGSKQQQITLYPHKDENNVWLLENQTQPVIGENQTIAGPRAWANMTEYIKDGDVLRLYHTTTHRRLHSHDQRPPVTEADWQQEVTAYGYEGFEGDANDFFRVEIIKHMSDGALAKERLRTIQTKFKLVHIMSGCVLFSHKVKLPDWGFEQQEVTCAKGGTLPNSVWYVEQNYHPLLEGDVEKVNYRNPGFFGKFWELQKVMWKTNAGLVESHAWDSRPTSWPILRRGINFWGKDHRQIYLLGNPVIWWSSTLAILAYVAFKALAVIRWQRSCNDYSNVTFKRFDYEIGQTVLGWALHYFPFFLMARQLFLHHYFPALYFAIMALCQIYDFGFHRVSGLGLRENPMIGRSLAVLFVAFSIGVFTLYAPLAYGNRWTQNECKMVKLFDTWDFDCSTFLNDYSEYANIVPEGDAKPTVPSLQIPSNKGAEEAVTPQAQPAAGIPPPDAEHPNQQKVLGREERVEYRDQDGNLLDDAQVSALLAEGKASFSTKYETETKVVDEHGNIIPESAVAPEHPDAEGANPDTKGNVKPGTEVPRAEVSLDDSREEQLRMAKPASDASEATK
;
A
#
# COMPACT_ATOMS: atom_id res chain seq x y z
N MET A 1 -82.34 7.78 3.44
CA MET A 1 -82.68 6.97 2.24
C MET A 1 -82.35 5.51 2.56
N ALA A 2 -83.31 4.73 3.07
CA ALA A 2 -84.17 3.78 2.34
C ALA A 2 -83.52 2.39 2.12
N ARG A 3 -83.91 1.39 2.95
CA ARG A 3 -84.63 0.12 2.63
C ARG A 3 -83.69 -1.07 2.29
N LYS A 4 -83.90 -2.35 2.64
CA LYS A 4 -85.06 -3.20 3.05
C LYS A 4 -84.48 -4.55 3.61
N ALA A 5 -84.95 -5.12 4.73
CA ALA A 5 -85.90 -6.27 4.90
C ALA A 5 -85.34 -7.70 4.62
N GLY A 6 -85.56 -8.78 5.40
CA GLY A 6 -86.34 -9.01 6.63
C GLY A 6 -86.40 -10.49 7.12
N LYS A 7 -87.03 -10.68 8.31
CA LYS A 7 -87.85 -11.80 8.90
C LYS A 7 -87.30 -13.27 8.95
N SER A 8 -87.01 -13.92 10.11
CA SER A 8 -87.86 -14.59 11.18
C SER A 8 -88.12 -16.11 10.93
N PRO A 9 -88.51 -17.02 11.89
CA PRO A 9 -88.63 -17.00 13.39
C PRO A 9 -88.14 -18.30 14.16
N ALA A 10 -88.31 -18.30 15.51
CA ALA A 10 -88.05 -19.34 16.57
C ALA A 10 -89.12 -20.50 16.61
N PRO A 11 -89.33 -21.43 17.63
CA PRO A 11 -88.98 -21.51 19.10
C PRO A 11 -88.77 -22.99 19.68
N PRO A 12 -89.15 -23.43 20.93
CA PRO A 12 -88.62 -23.17 22.32
C PRO A 12 -88.45 -24.42 23.28
N THR A 13 -88.26 -24.16 24.60
CA THR A 13 -88.60 -24.95 25.86
C THR A 13 -87.67 -26.11 26.32
N THR A 14 -87.37 -26.42 27.60
CA THR A 14 -87.96 -26.19 28.96
C THR A 14 -86.99 -26.67 30.08
N ARG A 15 -87.06 -26.11 31.31
CA ARG A 15 -86.50 -26.65 32.58
C ARG A 15 -87.52 -27.56 33.30
N PRO A 16 -87.10 -28.41 34.27
CA PRO A 16 -87.63 -28.26 35.64
C PRO A 16 -86.63 -28.57 36.79
N ALA A 17 -87.03 -28.23 38.03
CA ALA A 17 -86.35 -28.38 39.34
C ALA A 17 -87.17 -29.38 40.25
N PRO A 18 -87.09 -29.44 41.62
CA PRO A 18 -86.00 -29.66 42.61
C PRO A 18 -86.32 -30.70 43.76
N GLY A 19 -85.33 -31.05 44.61
CA GLY A 19 -85.43 -31.43 46.07
C GLY A 19 -85.33 -32.93 46.49
N PRO A 20 -85.23 -33.33 47.78
CA PRO A 20 -84.64 -32.72 49.00
C PRO A 20 -83.89 -33.69 50.02
N ALA A 21 -83.19 -33.09 51.02
CA ALA A 21 -82.94 -33.47 52.45
C ALA A 21 -82.04 -34.65 52.97
N MET A 22 -80.96 -34.23 53.70
CA MET A 22 -80.14 -34.69 54.89
C MET A 22 -80.55 -35.89 55.81
N PRO A 23 -79.76 -36.34 56.85
CA PRO A 23 -78.37 -36.01 57.35
C PRO A 23 -77.45 -37.21 57.80
N ILE A 24 -76.18 -36.93 58.20
CA ILE A 24 -75.44 -37.33 59.45
C ILE A 24 -73.89 -37.42 59.24
N GLU A 25 -73.14 -36.73 60.11
CA GLU A 25 -71.67 -36.58 60.31
C GLU A 25 -70.95 -37.84 60.90
N PRO A 26 -69.61 -37.90 61.16
CA PRO A 26 -68.53 -36.87 61.10
C PRO A 26 -67.29 -37.31 60.25
N THR A 27 -66.26 -36.50 59.92
CA THR A 27 -65.10 -36.17 60.78
C THR A 27 -64.14 -35.16 60.13
N SER A 28 -63.77 -34.13 60.91
CA SER A 28 -62.52 -33.34 60.96
C SER A 28 -62.02 -32.43 59.81
N LEU A 29 -61.92 -31.14 60.20
CA LEU A 29 -60.89 -30.11 59.96
C LEU A 29 -61.12 -29.06 58.83
N GLN A 30 -61.59 -27.90 59.30
CA GLN A 30 -61.69 -26.56 58.69
C GLN A 30 -60.31 -25.85 58.55
N PRO A 31 -60.20 -24.62 57.99
CA PRO A 31 -61.14 -23.85 57.15
C PRO A 31 -60.54 -23.32 55.82
N GLN A 32 -61.37 -23.25 54.77
CA GLN A 32 -61.15 -22.33 53.66
C GLN A 32 -61.66 -20.94 54.03
N THR A 33 -60.77 -19.96 54.15
CA THR A 33 -61.11 -18.53 54.09
C THR A 33 -60.96 -18.00 52.67
N THR A 34 -62.05 -17.47 52.14
CA THR A 34 -62.14 -16.74 50.87
C THR A 34 -61.35 -15.43 50.99
N ILE A 35 -60.24 -15.31 50.26
CA ILE A 35 -59.62 -14.01 49.96
C ILE A 35 -59.90 -13.70 48.49
N THR A 36 -60.60 -12.60 48.28
CA THR A 36 -60.81 -11.88 47.04
C THR A 36 -59.51 -11.77 46.22
N LYS A 37 -59.41 -12.53 45.12
CA LYS A 37 -58.36 -12.29 44.11
C LYS A 37 -58.65 -10.95 43.43
N LYS A 38 -57.91 -9.92 43.86
CA LYS A 38 -57.69 -8.69 43.09
C LYS A 38 -57.33 -9.05 41.64
N PRO A 39 -57.79 -8.28 40.63
CA PRO A 39 -57.37 -8.51 39.26
C PRO A 39 -55.84 -8.41 39.22
N SER A 40 -55.18 -9.43 38.68
CA SER A 40 -53.74 -9.37 38.46
C SER A 40 -53.51 -8.17 37.54
N LYS A 41 -52.73 -7.20 38.03
CA LYS A 41 -52.21 -6.13 37.19
C LYS A 41 -51.50 -6.81 36.04
N SER A 42 -52.07 -6.71 34.83
CA SER A 42 -51.35 -7.04 33.61
C SER A 42 -50.02 -6.30 33.68
N LYS A 43 -48.91 -7.03 33.75
CA LYS A 43 -47.58 -6.44 33.62
C LYS A 43 -47.59 -5.66 32.30
N LEU A 44 -47.62 -4.33 32.37
CA LEU A 44 -47.38 -3.46 31.24
C LEU A 44 -46.10 -3.97 30.57
N LYS A 45 -46.21 -4.48 29.33
CA LYS A 45 -45.05 -4.86 28.52
C LYS A 45 -44.15 -3.62 28.48
N LYS A 46 -42.97 -3.68 29.11
CA LYS A 46 -41.96 -2.63 29.02
C LYS A 46 -41.68 -2.38 27.53
N LYS A 47 -41.81 -1.13 27.08
CA LYS A 47 -41.34 -0.71 25.75
C LYS A 47 -39.84 -0.96 25.68
N SER A 48 -39.40 -1.89 24.85
CA SER A 48 -37.99 -2.26 24.71
C SER A 48 -37.68 -2.58 23.25
N TYR A 49 -36.56 -2.04 22.76
CA TYR A 49 -35.96 -2.32 21.46
C TYR A 49 -34.74 -3.26 21.60
N ALA A 50 -34.66 -4.02 22.69
CA ALA A 50 -33.61 -5.03 22.87
C ALA A 50 -33.76 -6.16 21.83
N SER A 51 -32.64 -6.62 21.29
CA SER A 51 -32.64 -7.74 20.33
C SER A 51 -33.12 -9.03 21.01
N GLU A 52 -33.78 -9.91 20.26
CA GLU A 52 -34.29 -11.18 20.81
C GLU A 52 -33.15 -12.17 21.05
N GLY A 53 -33.11 -12.81 22.23
CA GLY A 53 -32.11 -13.84 22.55
C GLY A 53 -30.73 -13.31 22.94
N VAL A 54 -30.56 -12.00 23.16
CA VAL A 54 -29.31 -11.43 23.72
C VAL A 54 -29.12 -11.90 25.14
N ARG A 55 -27.86 -12.11 25.53
CA ARG A 55 -27.45 -12.22 26.92
C ARG A 55 -26.43 -11.14 27.22
N ASP A 56 -26.47 -10.64 28.45
CA ASP A 56 -25.44 -9.72 28.94
C ASP A 56 -24.14 -10.52 29.13
N ASN A 57 -23.23 -10.38 28.17
CA ASN A 57 -21.92 -11.02 28.18
C ASN A 57 -20.83 -9.96 28.42
N ASP A 58 -21.08 -9.05 29.36
CA ASP A 58 -20.09 -8.07 29.76
C ASP A 58 -18.81 -8.77 30.25
N ILE A 59 -17.70 -8.48 29.59
CA ILE A 59 -16.41 -9.09 29.88
C ILE A 59 -15.84 -8.64 31.22
N PHE A 60 -16.38 -7.59 31.84
CA PHE A 60 -16.03 -7.17 33.20
C PHE A 60 -16.72 -7.98 34.29
N LEU A 61 -17.74 -8.77 33.94
CA LEU A 61 -18.54 -9.58 34.85
C LEU A 61 -18.27 -11.08 34.67
N LEU A 62 -17.13 -11.45 34.09
CA LEU A 62 -16.76 -12.85 33.89
C LEU A 62 -16.47 -13.54 35.22
N PRO A 63 -16.76 -14.85 35.34
CA PRO A 63 -16.40 -15.61 36.53
C PRO A 63 -14.89 -15.69 36.69
N GLY A 64 -14.38 -15.74 37.94
CA GLY A 64 -12.95 -15.78 38.24
C GLY A 64 -12.18 -16.89 37.50
N SER A 65 -12.83 -18.02 37.22
CA SER A 65 -12.27 -19.12 36.42
C SER A 65 -11.91 -18.71 34.98
N ASP A 66 -12.69 -17.82 34.37
CA ASP A 66 -12.43 -17.36 33.00
C ASP A 66 -11.19 -16.46 32.96
N TYR A 67 -10.99 -15.60 33.97
CA TYR A 67 -9.77 -14.79 34.10
C TYR A 67 -8.53 -15.64 34.40
N GLN A 68 -8.66 -16.71 35.18
CA GLN A 68 -7.57 -17.66 35.42
C GLN A 68 -7.15 -18.36 34.12
N ILE A 69 -8.12 -18.82 33.32
CA ILE A 69 -7.85 -19.46 32.02
C ILE A 69 -7.23 -18.45 31.04
N LEU A 70 -7.76 -17.22 31.00
CA LEU A 70 -7.21 -16.13 30.19
C LEU A 70 -5.74 -15.86 30.55
N GLY A 71 -5.42 -15.76 31.84
CA GLY A 71 -4.05 -15.57 32.32
C GLY A 71 -3.13 -16.73 31.93
N LEU A 72 -3.57 -17.97 32.13
CA LEU A 72 -2.81 -19.17 31.76
C LEU A 72 -2.52 -19.22 30.25
N ILE A 73 -3.53 -19.01 29.41
CA ILE A 73 -3.38 -19.05 27.96
C ILE A 73 -2.49 -17.90 27.46
N THR A 74 -2.58 -16.73 28.09
CA THR A 74 -1.69 -15.59 27.77
C THR A 74 -0.24 -15.92 28.12
N ILE A 75 0.02 -16.58 29.25
CA ILE A 75 1.37 -17.04 29.64
C ILE A 75 1.90 -18.06 28.62
N ILE A 76 1.09 -19.06 28.24
CA ILE A 76 1.47 -20.06 27.22
C ILE A 76 1.82 -19.35 25.91
N GLY A 77 0.97 -18.40 25.49
CA GLY A 77 1.19 -17.62 24.30
C GLY A 77 2.44 -16.73 24.35
N ALA A 78 2.78 -16.20 25.53
CA ALA A 78 4.02 -15.48 25.76
C ALA A 78 5.24 -16.39 25.63
N LEU A 79 5.19 -17.59 26.21
CA LEU A 79 6.26 -18.58 26.08
C LEU A 79 6.51 -18.94 24.61
N VAL A 80 5.45 -19.19 23.84
CA VAL A 80 5.55 -19.49 22.39
C VAL A 80 6.10 -18.28 21.62
N ARG A 81 5.51 -17.09 21.78
CA ARG A 81 5.92 -15.91 20.99
C ARG A 81 7.29 -15.36 21.35
N LEU A 82 7.78 -15.53 22.58
CA LEU A 82 9.09 -15.02 23.03
C LEU A 82 10.21 -16.06 22.95
N PHE A 83 9.90 -17.33 22.69
CA PHE A 83 10.89 -18.40 22.63
C PHE A 83 12.03 -18.06 21.66
N ARG A 84 13.26 -17.83 22.14
CA ARG A 84 14.42 -17.44 21.30
C ARG A 84 14.23 -16.16 20.47
N ILE A 85 13.61 -15.12 21.04
CA ILE A 85 13.40 -13.83 20.34
C ILE A 85 14.69 -13.19 19.78
N TYR A 86 15.83 -13.50 20.40
CA TYR A 86 17.16 -13.07 19.95
C TYR A 86 17.66 -13.78 18.69
N GLN A 87 16.98 -14.82 18.21
CA GLN A 87 17.35 -15.53 16.99
C GLN A 87 16.36 -15.17 15.86
N PRO A 88 16.86 -14.85 14.65
CA PRO A 88 18.25 -14.79 14.19
C PRO A 88 18.96 -13.49 14.60
N THR A 89 20.29 -13.47 14.68
CA THR A 89 21.05 -12.28 15.09
C THR A 89 21.25 -11.27 13.95
N SER A 90 20.62 -11.50 12.80
CA SER A 90 20.75 -10.68 11.60
C SER A 90 19.42 -10.14 11.10
N VAL A 91 19.52 -9.17 10.18
CA VAL A 91 18.39 -8.50 9.52
C VAL A 91 17.58 -9.50 8.69
N VAL A 92 16.25 -9.45 8.84
CA VAL A 92 15.27 -10.30 8.14
C VAL A 92 14.47 -9.47 7.12
N PHE A 93 13.80 -10.13 6.17
CA PHE A 93 12.85 -9.53 5.24
C PHE A 93 11.94 -8.49 5.92
N ASP A 94 11.75 -7.35 5.25
CA ASP A 94 11.06 -6.15 5.72
C ASP A 94 11.62 -5.46 6.99
N GLU A 95 12.45 -6.11 7.83
CA GLU A 95 13.22 -5.41 8.88
C GLU A 95 14.17 -4.39 8.25
N VAL A 96 14.62 -4.64 7.01
CA VAL A 96 15.39 -3.71 6.19
C VAL A 96 14.73 -2.34 6.08
N HIS A 97 13.40 -2.33 5.94
CA HIS A 97 12.60 -1.12 5.80
C HIS A 97 12.27 -0.52 7.16
N PHE A 98 11.68 -1.29 8.08
CA PHE A 98 11.17 -0.75 9.34
C PHE A 98 12.26 -0.41 10.35
N GLY A 99 13.36 -1.17 10.37
CA GLY A 99 14.57 -0.80 11.09
C GLY A 99 15.20 0.47 10.51
N GLY A 100 15.30 0.54 9.18
CA GLY A 100 15.78 1.74 8.49
C GLY A 100 14.93 2.99 8.78
N PHE A 101 13.60 2.85 8.85
CA PHE A 101 12.71 3.95 9.24
C PHE A 101 12.91 4.35 10.70
N ALA A 102 13.16 3.41 11.61
CA ALA A 102 13.47 3.72 13.01
C ALA A 102 14.75 4.56 13.12
N SER A 103 15.81 4.20 12.38
CA SER A 103 17.04 5.00 12.29
C SER A 103 16.76 6.42 11.77
N LYS A 104 15.89 6.56 10.76
CA LYS A 104 15.52 7.86 10.18
C LYS A 104 14.75 8.73 11.17
N TYR A 105 13.83 8.17 11.95
CA TYR A 105 13.15 8.91 13.02
C TYR A 105 14.10 9.38 14.12
N ILE A 106 15.03 8.53 14.59
CA ILE A 106 15.99 8.89 15.63
C ILE A 106 16.90 10.04 15.15
N LYS A 107 17.34 9.97 13.88
CA LYS A 107 18.15 11.03 13.24
C LYS A 107 17.33 12.27 12.81
N GLY A 108 16.00 12.22 12.97
CA GLY A 108 15.07 13.24 12.50
C GLY A 108 15.09 13.46 10.99
N LYS A 109 15.57 12.51 10.18
CA LYS A 109 15.69 12.61 8.72
C LYS A 109 14.37 12.25 8.05
N PHE A 110 13.81 13.20 7.31
CA PHE A 110 12.56 13.02 6.60
C PHE A 110 12.64 11.88 5.57
N PHE A 111 11.58 11.07 5.53
CA PHE A 111 11.44 9.99 4.58
C PHE A 111 9.98 9.86 4.15
N MET A 112 9.77 9.30 2.96
CA MET A 112 8.45 9.01 2.43
C MET A 112 8.23 7.50 2.47
N ASP A 113 7.07 7.09 2.97
CA ASP A 113 6.63 5.70 3.01
C ASP A 113 5.12 5.64 2.70
N VAL A 114 4.67 4.53 2.14
CA VAL A 114 3.27 4.31 1.76
C VAL A 114 2.37 4.04 2.96
N HIS A 115 2.94 3.72 4.13
CA HIS A 115 2.17 3.41 5.32
C HIS A 115 2.09 4.60 6.29
N PRO A 116 0.95 4.78 6.98
CA PRO A 116 0.83 5.70 8.09
C PRO A 116 1.85 5.44 9.22
N PRO A 117 2.12 6.44 10.09
CA PRO A 117 3.35 6.45 10.88
C PRO A 117 3.31 5.66 12.20
N LEU A 118 2.13 5.28 12.74
CA LEU A 118 2.01 4.80 14.12
C LEU A 118 2.90 3.58 14.42
N ALA A 119 2.86 2.53 13.60
CA ALA A 119 3.66 1.33 13.86
C ALA A 119 5.17 1.63 13.83
N LYS A 120 5.61 2.47 12.89
CA LYS A 120 7.00 2.88 12.78
C LYS A 120 7.43 3.74 13.97
N LEU A 121 6.58 4.64 14.44
CA LEU A 121 6.81 5.44 15.65
C LEU A 121 6.90 4.54 16.90
N LEU A 122 6.06 3.51 17.02
CA LEU A 122 6.14 2.56 18.13
C LEU A 122 7.44 1.75 18.10
N ILE A 123 7.83 1.22 16.93
CA ILE A 123 9.11 0.50 16.76
C ILE A 123 10.29 1.41 17.10
N THR A 124 10.24 2.67 16.63
CA THR A 124 11.25 3.68 16.96
C THR A 124 11.31 3.93 18.47
N LEU A 125 10.16 4.07 19.14
CA LEU A 125 10.09 4.25 20.58
C LEU A 125 10.73 3.07 21.33
N ALA A 126 10.47 1.84 20.89
CA ALA A 126 11.08 0.65 21.49
C ALA A 126 12.61 0.64 21.31
N GLY A 127 13.11 0.98 20.12
CA GLY A 127 14.55 1.12 19.86
C GLY A 127 15.19 2.23 20.71
N TRP A 128 14.56 3.40 20.73
CA TRP A 128 15.05 4.57 21.48
C TRP A 128 15.10 4.31 23.00
N LEU A 129 14.05 3.70 23.57
CA LEU A 129 14.04 3.30 24.99
C LEU A 129 15.10 2.24 25.33
N ALA A 130 15.52 1.44 24.34
CA ALA A 130 16.56 0.44 24.49
C ALA A 130 17.98 0.97 24.18
N GLY A 131 18.12 2.27 23.90
CA GLY A 131 19.41 2.91 23.65
C GLY A 131 19.89 2.87 22.20
N PHE A 132 19.01 2.63 21.23
CA PHE A 132 19.38 2.72 19.81
C PHE A 132 19.63 4.19 19.42
N ASP A 133 20.78 4.46 18.82
CA ASP A 133 21.23 5.78 18.35
C ASP A 133 20.91 6.05 16.86
N GLY A 134 20.43 5.03 16.13
CA GLY A 134 20.14 5.12 14.71
C GLY A 134 21.34 4.85 13.80
N ASP A 135 22.51 4.51 14.33
CA ASP A 135 23.74 4.23 13.59
C ASP A 135 23.87 2.76 13.21
N PHE A 136 22.94 2.31 12.36
CA PHE A 136 23.04 1.01 11.68
C PHE A 136 22.37 1.08 10.31
N ASP A 137 23.00 0.49 9.31
CA ASP A 137 22.48 0.41 7.95
C ASP A 137 21.78 -0.93 7.72
N PHE A 138 20.45 -0.89 7.66
CA PHE A 138 19.55 -2.02 7.51
C PHE A 138 19.40 -2.53 6.06
N LYS A 139 20.20 -2.07 5.10
CA LYS A 139 20.02 -2.40 3.66
C LYS A 139 19.99 -3.90 3.34
N ASP A 140 20.86 -4.68 3.95
CA ASP A 140 21.11 -6.06 3.52
C ASP A 140 20.49 -7.08 4.48
N ILE A 141 19.71 -8.02 3.93
CA ILE A 141 19.21 -9.19 4.66
C ILE A 141 20.42 -10.08 5.02
N GLY A 142 20.47 -10.54 6.26
CA GLY A 142 21.56 -11.40 6.75
C GLY A 142 22.73 -10.64 7.40
N LYS A 143 22.72 -9.29 7.36
CA LYS A 143 23.68 -8.45 8.08
C LYS A 143 23.50 -8.59 9.60
N ASP A 144 24.59 -8.77 10.32
CA ASP A 144 24.56 -9.08 11.75
C ASP A 144 24.35 -7.84 12.63
N TYR A 145 23.62 -8.02 13.73
CA TYR A 145 23.32 -6.95 14.69
C TYR A 145 24.30 -6.90 15.87
N LEU A 146 25.12 -7.95 16.09
CA LEU A 146 25.91 -8.09 17.32
C LEU A 146 27.10 -7.14 17.36
N GLU A 147 27.89 -7.10 16.28
CA GLU A 147 29.08 -6.22 16.21
C GLU A 147 28.70 -4.74 16.35
N PRO A 148 27.65 -4.22 15.69
CA PRO A 148 27.23 -2.82 15.86
C PRO A 148 26.36 -2.58 17.10
N GLN A 149 26.16 -3.59 17.96
CA GLN A 149 25.42 -3.51 19.22
C GLN A 149 23.98 -2.96 19.10
N VAL A 150 23.30 -3.26 17.99
CA VAL A 150 21.91 -2.82 17.78
C VAL A 150 21.00 -3.51 18.82
N PRO A 151 20.10 -2.81 19.52
CA PRO A 151 19.16 -3.42 20.46
C PRO A 151 17.96 -4.09 19.73
N TYR A 152 18.24 -4.90 18.70
CA TYR A 152 17.22 -5.55 17.86
C TYR A 152 16.28 -6.45 18.67
N VAL A 153 16.77 -7.05 19.76
CA VAL A 153 15.95 -7.87 20.67
C VAL A 153 14.83 -7.01 21.26
N ALA A 154 15.14 -5.83 21.80
CA ALA A 154 14.14 -4.94 22.36
C ALA A 154 13.18 -4.41 21.28
N MET A 155 13.68 -4.15 20.08
CA MET A 155 12.84 -3.77 18.94
C MET A 155 11.87 -4.89 18.53
N ARG A 156 12.31 -6.15 18.52
CA ARG A 156 11.48 -7.35 18.27
C ARG A 156 10.51 -7.67 19.41
N MET A 157 10.87 -7.34 20.65
CA MET A 157 10.00 -7.52 21.81
C MET A 157 8.68 -6.77 21.67
N LEU A 158 8.67 -5.57 21.07
CA LEU A 158 7.45 -4.79 20.90
C LEU A 158 6.42 -5.51 19.99
N PRO A 159 6.73 -5.85 18.72
CA PRO A 159 5.85 -6.67 17.89
C PRO A 159 5.47 -7.99 18.57
N ALA A 160 6.36 -8.60 19.35
CA ALA A 160 6.08 -9.87 20.01
C ALA A 160 5.06 -9.72 21.15
N VAL A 161 5.20 -8.68 21.98
CA VAL A 161 4.25 -8.33 23.05
C VAL A 161 2.89 -7.93 22.47
N LEU A 162 2.87 -7.17 21.38
CA LEU A 162 1.64 -6.85 20.65
C LEU A 162 1.00 -8.12 20.06
N GLY A 163 1.81 -9.04 19.52
CA GLY A 163 1.35 -10.36 19.09
C GLY A 163 0.75 -11.17 20.24
N ILE A 164 1.33 -11.11 21.44
CA ILE A 164 0.79 -11.78 22.63
C ILE A 164 -0.57 -11.20 23.01
N ALA A 165 -0.75 -9.88 22.93
CA ALA A 165 -2.01 -9.21 23.25
C ALA A 165 -3.18 -9.62 22.32
N THR A 166 -2.90 -10.14 21.12
CA THR A 166 -3.96 -10.68 20.24
C THR A 166 -4.69 -11.88 20.85
N ILE A 167 -4.02 -12.66 21.70
CA ILE A 167 -4.56 -13.87 22.33
C ILE A 167 -5.69 -13.54 23.32
N PRO A 168 -5.49 -12.69 24.35
CA PRO A 168 -6.57 -12.32 25.24
C PRO A 168 -7.69 -11.59 24.50
N PHE A 169 -7.39 -10.82 23.45
CA PHE A 169 -8.44 -10.18 22.65
C PHE A 169 -9.31 -11.19 21.90
N MET A 170 -8.74 -12.27 21.35
CA MET A 170 -9.53 -13.36 20.75
C MET A 170 -10.42 -14.05 21.79
N PHE A 171 -9.86 -14.41 22.95
CA PHE A 171 -10.62 -15.05 24.03
C PHE A 171 -11.79 -14.17 24.48
N LEU A 172 -11.52 -12.90 24.79
CA LEU A 172 -12.53 -11.95 25.27
C LEU A 172 -13.57 -11.64 24.19
N SER A 173 -13.18 -11.56 22.91
CA SER A 173 -14.12 -11.34 21.80
C SER A 173 -15.11 -12.49 21.69
N LEU A 174 -14.63 -13.74 21.75
CA LEU A 174 -15.49 -14.92 21.74
C LEU A 174 -16.40 -14.98 22.97
N LYS A 175 -15.91 -14.57 24.15
CA LYS A 175 -16.74 -14.43 25.36
C LYS A 175 -17.83 -13.37 25.20
N ALA A 176 -17.52 -12.21 24.63
CA ALA A 176 -18.48 -11.14 24.38
C ALA A 176 -19.55 -11.53 23.34
N LEU A 177 -19.19 -12.35 22.35
CA LEU A 177 -20.10 -13.03 21.41
C LEU A 177 -20.95 -14.15 22.06
N GLY A 178 -20.74 -14.41 23.35
CA GLY A 178 -21.49 -15.39 24.14
C GLY A 178 -21.03 -16.84 23.95
N CYS A 179 -19.86 -17.07 23.36
CA CYS A 179 -19.30 -18.42 23.26
C CYS A 179 -18.91 -18.94 24.65
N ARG A 180 -18.90 -20.28 24.80
CA ARG A 180 -18.46 -20.90 26.07
C ARG A 180 -16.97 -20.67 26.29
N THR A 181 -16.54 -20.69 27.56
CA THR A 181 -15.13 -20.54 27.97
C THR A 181 -14.20 -21.51 27.24
N PHE A 182 -14.66 -22.75 27.05
CA PHE A 182 -13.89 -23.78 26.34
C PHE A 182 -13.69 -23.43 24.85
N THR A 183 -14.72 -22.90 24.18
CA THR A 183 -14.61 -22.42 22.79
C THR A 183 -13.72 -21.18 22.69
N ALA A 184 -13.81 -20.27 23.66
CA ALA A 184 -12.93 -19.10 23.73
C ALA A 184 -11.46 -19.50 23.93
N ALA A 185 -11.20 -20.48 24.80
CA ALA A 185 -9.88 -21.07 25.00
C ALA A 185 -9.35 -21.76 23.73
N MET A 186 -10.21 -22.48 22.99
CA MET A 186 -9.86 -23.06 21.70
C MET A 186 -9.42 -21.98 20.71
N GLY A 187 -10.21 -20.92 20.51
CA GLY A 187 -9.86 -19.84 19.59
C GLY A 187 -8.54 -19.14 19.93
N ALA A 188 -8.29 -18.93 21.23
CA ALA A 188 -7.02 -18.41 21.71
C ALA A 188 -5.85 -19.39 21.46
N ALA A 189 -6.06 -20.69 21.68
CA ALA A 189 -5.05 -21.71 21.41
C ALA A 189 -4.72 -21.82 19.91
N LEU A 190 -5.70 -21.77 19.02
CA LEU A 190 -5.47 -21.74 17.57
C LEU A 190 -4.60 -20.55 17.17
N LEU A 191 -4.82 -19.37 17.77
CA LEU A 191 -4.01 -18.18 17.53
C LEU A 191 -2.58 -18.25 18.12
N ILE A 192 -2.37 -19.06 19.16
CA ILE A 192 -1.03 -19.33 19.73
C ILE A 192 -0.24 -20.23 18.79
N PHE A 193 -0.87 -21.27 18.25
CA PHE A 193 -0.24 -22.30 17.42
C PHE A 193 -0.43 -22.05 15.91
N GLU A 194 -0.54 -20.78 15.51
CA GLU A 194 -0.57 -20.35 14.12
C GLU A 194 0.83 -19.86 13.71
N ASN A 195 1.48 -20.57 12.79
CA ASN A 195 2.89 -20.32 12.42
C ASN A 195 3.12 -18.97 11.73
N GLY A 196 2.23 -18.53 10.83
CA GLY A 196 2.38 -17.28 10.10
C GLY A 196 2.24 -16.05 11.00
N LEU A 197 1.26 -16.04 11.90
CA LEU A 197 1.07 -14.99 12.90
C LEU A 197 2.21 -14.96 13.92
N LEU A 198 2.76 -16.11 14.28
CA LEU A 198 3.97 -16.20 15.11
C LEU A 198 5.15 -15.54 14.40
N THR A 199 5.47 -15.96 13.17
CA THR A 199 6.60 -15.44 12.39
C THR A 199 6.53 -13.92 12.24
N GLN A 200 5.36 -13.37 11.91
CA GLN A 200 5.15 -11.92 11.83
C GLN A 200 5.36 -11.20 13.16
N SER A 201 4.84 -11.75 14.24
CA SER A 201 4.90 -11.08 15.54
C SER A 201 6.30 -11.03 16.14
N ARG A 202 7.22 -11.88 15.68
CA ARG A 202 8.57 -12.01 16.25
C ARG A 202 9.58 -11.02 15.70
N LEU A 203 9.34 -10.49 14.52
CA LEU A 203 10.30 -9.69 13.77
C LEU A 203 9.93 -8.20 13.84
N ILE A 204 10.83 -7.32 13.41
CA ILE A 204 10.61 -5.86 13.38
C ILE A 204 9.67 -5.51 12.21
N LEU A 205 8.40 -5.89 12.31
CA LEU A 205 7.40 -5.77 11.25
C LEU A 205 6.16 -4.98 11.70
N LEU A 206 5.49 -4.32 10.74
CA LEU A 206 4.30 -3.52 11.03
C LEU A 206 3.00 -4.32 11.13
N ASP A 207 2.98 -5.56 10.67
CA ASP A 207 1.74 -6.34 10.60
C ASP A 207 1.28 -6.81 11.98
N SER A 208 2.19 -7.02 12.94
CA SER A 208 1.81 -7.34 14.32
C SER A 208 1.06 -6.19 15.01
N PRO A 209 1.56 -4.93 14.99
CA PRO A 209 0.77 -3.76 15.38
C PRO A 209 -0.57 -3.65 14.62
N LEU A 210 -0.62 -3.99 13.33
CA LEU A 210 -1.87 -3.94 12.56
C LEU A 210 -2.89 -4.95 13.09
N VAL A 211 -2.49 -6.21 13.26
CA VAL A 211 -3.38 -7.29 13.71
C VAL A 211 -3.84 -7.04 15.14
N VAL A 212 -2.98 -6.53 16.03
CA VAL A 212 -3.38 -6.22 17.41
C VAL A 212 -4.36 -5.05 17.48
N CYS A 213 -4.16 -3.99 16.69
CA CYS A 213 -5.10 -2.88 16.61
C CYS A 213 -6.44 -3.33 16.02
N THR A 214 -6.41 -4.20 15.01
CA THR A 214 -7.61 -4.83 14.43
C THR A 214 -8.35 -5.67 15.48
N ALA A 215 -7.63 -6.52 16.22
CA ALA A 215 -8.17 -7.38 17.27
C ALA A 215 -8.76 -6.57 18.44
N PHE A 216 -8.07 -5.52 18.88
CA PHE A 216 -8.56 -4.60 19.92
C PHE A 216 -9.84 -3.89 19.46
N THR A 217 -9.86 -3.40 18.22
CA THR A 217 -11.03 -2.72 17.65
C THR A 217 -12.20 -3.69 17.52
N ALA A 218 -11.96 -4.93 17.07
CA ALA A 218 -12.96 -5.97 17.02
C ALA A 218 -13.54 -6.28 18.41
N LEU A 219 -12.68 -6.48 19.42
CA LEU A 219 -13.11 -6.67 20.80
C LEU A 219 -13.98 -5.51 21.29
N ALA A 220 -13.49 -4.27 21.15
CA ALA A 220 -14.20 -3.09 21.62
C ALA A 220 -15.56 -2.93 20.94
N PHE A 221 -15.63 -3.18 19.63
CA PHE A 221 -16.88 -3.09 18.87
C PHE A 221 -17.85 -4.22 19.18
N ILE A 222 -17.36 -5.44 19.42
CA ILE A 222 -18.18 -6.58 19.86
C ILE A 222 -18.75 -6.31 21.26
N CYS A 223 -17.95 -5.81 22.20
CA CYS A 223 -18.42 -5.42 23.53
C CYS A 223 -19.44 -4.28 23.46
N PHE A 224 -19.20 -3.27 22.62
CA PHE A 224 -20.18 -2.22 22.33
C PHE A 224 -21.48 -2.81 21.76
N SER A 225 -21.37 -3.72 20.80
CA SER A 225 -22.53 -4.36 20.17
C SER A 225 -23.32 -5.18 21.19
N ASN A 226 -22.66 -5.93 22.08
CA ASN A 226 -23.33 -6.65 23.17
C ASN A 226 -24.17 -5.70 24.05
N GLN A 227 -23.58 -4.58 24.50
CA GLN A 227 -24.30 -3.58 25.29
C GLN A 227 -25.41 -2.88 24.50
N HIS A 228 -25.18 -2.60 23.22
CA HIS A 228 -26.18 -1.99 22.35
C HIS A 228 -27.41 -2.88 22.15
N GLU A 229 -27.20 -4.19 21.95
CA GLU A 229 -28.28 -5.14 21.70
C GLU A 229 -29.17 -5.38 22.94
N LEU A 230 -28.68 -5.11 24.15
CA LEU A 230 -29.49 -5.13 25.38
C LEU A 230 -30.54 -3.99 25.43
N GLY A 231 -30.51 -3.07 24.45
CA GLY A 231 -31.55 -2.07 24.25
C GLY A 231 -31.52 -0.95 25.30
N PRO A 232 -32.67 -0.43 25.75
CA PRO A 232 -32.74 0.76 26.60
C PRO A 232 -32.14 0.58 27.99
N ASP A 233 -31.99 -0.66 28.48
CA ASP A 233 -31.45 -0.93 29.82
C ASP A 233 -29.94 -0.63 29.92
N ARG A 234 -29.20 -0.68 28.80
CA ARG A 234 -27.75 -0.42 28.74
C ARG A 234 -27.35 0.70 27.78
N ALA A 235 -28.26 1.16 26.92
CA ALA A 235 -27.98 2.24 25.97
C ALA A 235 -27.57 3.54 26.69
N PHE A 236 -26.44 4.12 26.28
CA PHE A 236 -25.85 5.34 26.84
C PHE A 236 -25.38 5.23 28.30
N ASP A 237 -25.22 4.02 28.84
CA ASP A 237 -24.54 3.78 30.11
C ASP A 237 -23.03 4.09 29.99
N ALA A 238 -22.32 4.15 31.12
CA ALA A 238 -20.88 4.42 31.15
C ALA A 238 -20.09 3.35 30.37
N SER A 239 -20.48 2.07 30.51
CA SER A 239 -19.87 0.96 29.76
C SER A 239 -20.14 1.07 28.25
N TRP A 240 -21.34 1.51 27.85
CA TRP A 240 -21.69 1.74 26.45
C TRP A 240 -20.82 2.83 25.81
N TRP A 241 -20.63 3.95 26.52
CA TRP A 241 -19.76 5.04 26.06
C TRP A 241 -18.28 4.64 26.06
N PHE A 242 -17.83 3.89 27.05
CA PHE A 242 -16.47 3.37 27.12
C PHE A 242 -16.16 2.51 25.91
N TRP A 243 -16.98 1.51 25.61
CA TRP A 243 -16.74 0.61 24.47
C TRP A 243 -16.90 1.30 23.11
N LEU A 244 -17.83 2.24 22.98
CA LEU A 244 -17.97 3.03 21.76
C LEU A 244 -16.74 3.94 21.51
N THR A 245 -16.25 4.59 22.57
CA THR A 245 -15.05 5.45 22.50
C THR A 245 -13.79 4.62 22.25
N ALA A 246 -13.64 3.47 22.92
CA ALA A 246 -12.56 2.53 22.68
C ALA A 246 -12.56 1.99 21.25
N THR A 247 -13.74 1.74 20.66
CA THR A 247 -13.88 1.40 19.24
C THR A 247 -13.34 2.54 18.36
N GLY A 248 -13.72 3.78 18.64
CA GLY A 248 -13.21 4.96 17.93
C GLY A 248 -11.69 5.12 17.96
N LEU A 249 -11.09 4.99 19.15
CA LEU A 249 -9.64 5.00 19.31
C LEU A 249 -8.97 3.83 18.59
N GLY A 250 -9.57 2.63 18.66
CA GLY A 250 -9.10 1.45 17.94
C GLY A 250 -9.09 1.64 16.42
N LEU A 251 -10.18 2.19 15.86
CA LEU A 251 -10.28 2.52 14.44
C LEU A 251 -9.19 3.51 14.01
N GLY A 252 -9.00 4.57 14.79
CA GLY A 252 -7.95 5.57 14.59
C GLY A 252 -6.54 4.96 14.63
N ALA A 253 -6.27 4.10 15.61
CA ALA A 253 -5.00 3.39 15.73
C ALA A 253 -4.77 2.45 14.53
N THR A 254 -5.78 1.67 14.13
CA THR A 254 -5.67 0.69 13.04
C THR A 254 -5.34 1.36 11.71
N VAL A 255 -6.06 2.43 11.35
CA VAL A 255 -5.76 3.17 10.11
C VAL A 255 -4.44 3.94 10.18
N SER A 256 -3.99 4.32 11.38
CA SER A 256 -2.69 4.96 11.59
C SER A 256 -1.50 4.01 11.53
N VAL A 257 -1.72 2.68 11.52
CA VAL A 257 -0.70 1.67 11.25
C VAL A 257 -0.57 1.41 9.75
N LYS A 258 -1.67 1.05 9.09
CA LYS A 258 -1.73 0.70 7.65
C LYS A 258 -3.10 1.08 7.11
N TRP A 259 -3.19 1.51 5.85
CA TRP A 259 -4.48 1.81 5.21
C TRP A 259 -5.42 0.61 5.06
N VAL A 260 -4.92 -0.62 5.26
CA VAL A 260 -5.77 -1.81 5.44
C VAL A 260 -6.76 -1.63 6.61
N GLY A 261 -6.45 -0.78 7.60
CA GLY A 261 -7.38 -0.39 8.66
C GLY A 261 -8.65 0.33 8.17
N LEU A 262 -8.68 0.86 6.94
CA LEU A 262 -9.91 1.33 6.31
C LEU A 262 -10.94 0.22 6.14
N PHE A 263 -10.51 -1.05 6.02
CA PHE A 263 -11.42 -2.20 5.96
C PHE A 263 -12.07 -2.49 7.31
N THR A 264 -11.35 -2.24 8.42
CA THR A 264 -11.92 -2.31 9.77
C THR A 264 -12.95 -1.20 9.98
N ILE A 265 -12.67 0.02 9.47
CA ILE A 265 -13.63 1.13 9.45
C ILE A 265 -14.86 0.76 8.63
N ALA A 266 -14.69 0.16 7.45
CA ALA A 266 -15.80 -0.31 6.62
C ALA A 266 -16.64 -1.37 7.34
N TRP A 267 -16.01 -2.33 8.02
CA TRP A 267 -16.71 -3.39 8.76
C TRP A 267 -17.56 -2.83 9.91
N VAL A 268 -16.95 -1.99 10.77
CA VAL A 268 -17.68 -1.31 11.85
C VAL A 268 -18.77 -0.39 11.28
N GLY A 269 -18.47 0.32 10.19
CA GLY A 269 -19.39 1.22 9.52
C GLY A 269 -20.63 0.52 8.99
N VAL A 270 -20.48 -0.58 8.24
CA VAL A 270 -21.61 -1.35 7.69
C VAL A 270 -22.49 -1.91 8.80
N ILE A 271 -21.90 -2.48 9.85
CA ILE A 271 -22.68 -2.99 10.99
C ILE A 271 -23.37 -1.84 11.74
N THR A 272 -22.70 -0.70 11.89
CA THR A 272 -23.29 0.49 12.51
C THR A 272 -24.48 1.02 11.71
N LEU A 273 -24.39 1.05 10.38
CA LEU A 273 -25.49 1.42 9.50
C LEU A 273 -26.66 0.43 9.65
N LEU A 274 -26.38 -0.87 9.71
CA LEU A 274 -27.40 -1.90 9.97
C LEU A 274 -28.07 -1.68 11.33
N GLN A 275 -27.31 -1.42 12.39
CA GLN A 275 -27.85 -1.13 13.73
C GLN A 275 -28.77 0.12 13.72
N LEU A 276 -28.33 1.20 13.07
CA LEU A 276 -29.13 2.43 12.94
C LEU A 276 -30.39 2.22 12.09
N TRP A 277 -30.30 1.38 11.05
CA TRP A 277 -31.44 0.97 10.22
C TRP A 277 -32.49 0.21 11.02
N VAL A 278 -32.06 -0.77 11.83
CA VAL A 278 -32.97 -1.53 12.71
C VAL A 278 -33.61 -0.63 13.76
N LEU A 279 -32.85 0.30 14.37
CA LEU A 279 -33.42 1.28 15.30
C LEU A 279 -34.41 2.24 14.63
N LEU A 280 -34.19 2.61 13.37
CA LEU A 280 -35.11 3.46 12.61
C LEU A 280 -36.43 2.74 12.32
N ALA A 281 -36.37 1.43 12.06
CA ALA A 281 -37.54 0.60 11.79
C ALA A 281 -38.45 0.42 13.03
N ASP A 282 -37.91 0.51 14.25
CA ASP A 282 -38.69 0.42 15.49
C ASP A 282 -39.42 1.74 15.83
N THR A 283 -40.53 1.97 15.13
CA THR A 283 -41.41 3.13 15.31
C THR A 283 -42.17 3.14 16.65
N GLN A 284 -42.17 2.04 17.41
CA GLN A 284 -42.95 1.89 18.64
C GLN A 284 -42.15 2.22 19.90
N ASN A 285 -40.88 1.82 19.94
CA ASN A 285 -40.01 1.99 21.11
C ASN A 285 -38.95 3.09 20.93
N VAL A 286 -38.56 3.42 19.70
CA VAL A 286 -37.50 4.39 19.40
C VAL A 286 -38.09 5.71 18.89
N THR A 287 -38.00 6.76 19.72
CA THR A 287 -38.39 8.12 19.33
C THR A 287 -37.33 8.79 18.45
N PRO A 288 -37.67 9.75 17.56
CA PRO A 288 -36.69 10.47 16.73
C PRO A 288 -35.52 11.10 17.53
N ARG A 289 -35.79 11.65 18.72
CA ARG A 289 -34.74 12.20 19.60
C ARG A 289 -33.72 11.14 20.06
N LYS A 290 -34.20 9.93 20.40
CA LYS A 290 -33.34 8.80 20.78
C LYS A 290 -32.51 8.30 19.59
N TRP A 291 -33.13 8.23 18.41
CA TRP A 291 -32.43 7.88 17.19
C TRP A 291 -31.32 8.88 16.87
N LEU A 292 -31.61 10.19 16.90
CA LEU A 292 -30.61 11.25 16.73
C LEU A 292 -29.48 11.16 17.76
N LYS A 293 -29.80 10.88 19.03
CA LYS A 293 -28.78 10.66 20.07
C LYS A 293 -27.87 9.49 19.73
N HIS A 294 -28.41 8.38 19.25
CA HIS A 294 -27.63 7.23 18.79
C HIS A 294 -26.77 7.56 17.57
N PHE A 295 -27.32 8.31 16.61
CA PHE A 295 -26.62 8.76 15.40
C PHE A 295 -25.43 9.65 15.76
N PHE A 296 -25.64 10.73 16.51
CA PHE A 296 -24.58 11.68 16.85
C PHE A 296 -23.51 11.08 17.77
N ALA A 297 -23.89 10.20 18.72
CA ALA A 297 -22.92 9.49 19.55
C ALA A 297 -21.97 8.63 18.68
N ARG A 298 -22.53 7.89 17.72
CA ARG A 298 -21.75 7.07 16.79
C ARG A 298 -20.94 7.91 15.81
N ALA A 299 -21.50 8.98 15.25
CA ALA A 299 -20.78 9.88 14.35
C ALA A 299 -19.56 10.51 15.05
N PHE A 300 -19.73 10.95 16.30
CA PHE A 300 -18.62 11.50 17.09
C PHE A 300 -17.54 10.45 17.36
N CYS A 301 -17.90 9.31 17.94
CA CYS A 301 -16.92 8.30 18.34
C CYS A 301 -16.33 7.51 17.17
N LEU A 302 -17.08 7.25 16.09
CA LEU A 302 -16.66 6.37 14.99
C LEU A 302 -16.16 7.14 13.75
N ILE A 303 -16.25 8.47 13.73
CA ILE A 303 -15.73 9.31 12.63
C ILE A 303 -14.78 10.37 13.16
N VAL A 304 -15.27 11.28 14.01
CA VAL A 304 -14.48 12.45 14.48
C VAL A 304 -13.25 12.00 15.27
N LEU A 305 -13.44 11.08 16.21
CA LEU A 305 -12.35 10.59 17.07
C LEU A 305 -11.25 9.82 16.30
N PRO A 306 -11.56 8.85 15.41
CA PRO A 306 -10.55 8.21 14.57
C PRO A 306 -9.78 9.19 13.67
N VAL A 307 -10.48 10.17 13.07
CA VAL A 307 -9.85 11.18 12.22
C VAL A 307 -8.88 12.04 13.03
N PHE A 308 -9.31 12.49 14.22
CA PHE A 308 -8.44 13.26 15.11
C PHE A 308 -7.19 12.47 15.52
N PHE A 309 -7.35 11.20 15.87
CA PHE A 309 -6.23 10.32 16.20
C PHE A 309 -5.25 10.17 15.01
N TYR A 310 -5.78 9.91 13.81
CA TYR A 310 -4.98 9.77 12.58
C TYR A 310 -4.17 11.03 12.27
N VAL A 311 -4.83 12.19 12.27
CA VAL A 311 -4.17 13.49 12.05
C VAL A 311 -3.14 13.76 13.14
N GLY A 312 -3.44 13.43 14.40
CA GLY A 312 -2.51 13.57 15.53
C GLY A 312 -1.23 12.75 15.37
N MET A 313 -1.31 11.53 14.82
CA MET A 313 -0.12 10.71 14.56
C MET A 313 0.79 11.31 13.47
N PHE A 314 0.21 11.95 12.44
CA PHE A 314 0.99 12.71 11.48
C PHE A 314 1.56 14.02 12.08
N GLY A 315 0.88 14.60 13.06
CA GLY A 315 1.43 15.67 13.90
C GLY A 315 2.75 15.25 14.55
N ILE A 316 2.76 14.10 15.22
CA ILE A 316 3.98 13.54 15.83
C ILE A 316 5.03 13.23 14.76
N HIS A 317 4.63 12.62 13.65
CA HIS A 317 5.53 12.30 12.53
C HIS A 317 6.31 13.53 12.02
N PHE A 318 5.62 14.65 11.77
CA PHE A 318 6.28 15.89 11.32
C PHE A 318 7.08 16.61 12.42
N LEU A 319 6.74 16.40 13.70
CA LEU A 319 7.52 16.92 14.82
C LEU A 319 8.86 16.18 14.98
N CYS A 320 8.89 14.87 14.67
CA CYS A 320 10.11 14.08 14.73
C CYS A 320 11.01 14.29 13.49
N LEU A 321 10.43 14.50 12.30
CA LEU A 321 11.16 14.54 11.03
C LEU A 321 11.39 15.98 10.54
N VAL A 322 12.38 16.66 11.12
CA VAL A 322 12.71 18.06 10.84
C VAL A 322 13.91 18.26 9.90
N ASN A 323 14.71 17.22 9.69
CA ASN A 323 15.92 17.27 8.87
C ASN A 323 15.66 16.70 7.47
N PRO A 324 16.35 17.18 6.42
CA PRO A 324 16.32 16.58 5.09
C PRO A 324 16.77 15.11 5.09
N GLY A 325 16.23 14.32 4.18
CA GLY A 325 16.51 12.90 4.04
C GLY A 325 15.96 12.34 2.73
N ASP A 326 16.20 11.07 2.44
CA ASP A 326 16.01 10.48 1.10
C ASP A 326 14.58 10.57 0.55
N GLY A 327 13.57 10.79 1.41
CA GLY A 327 12.19 10.92 0.98
C GLY A 327 11.74 12.34 0.65
N ASP A 328 12.59 13.34 0.87
CA ASP A 328 12.21 14.74 0.65
C ASP A 328 12.04 15.09 -0.84
N GLY A 329 12.74 14.39 -1.73
CA GLY A 329 12.61 14.53 -3.18
C GLY A 329 11.23 14.15 -3.73
N PHE A 330 10.39 13.48 -2.95
CA PHE A 330 8.99 13.22 -3.32
C PHE A 330 8.06 14.39 -2.99
N MET A 331 8.51 15.36 -2.19
CA MET A 331 7.73 16.50 -1.74
C MET A 331 8.06 17.75 -2.57
N SER A 332 7.14 18.70 -2.61
CA SER A 332 7.29 20.02 -3.22
C SER A 332 8.40 20.83 -2.56
N SER A 333 8.92 21.83 -3.28
CA SER A 333 9.91 22.76 -2.72
C SER A 333 9.39 23.52 -1.49
N GLU A 334 8.09 23.83 -1.44
CA GLU A 334 7.47 24.49 -0.27
C GLU A 334 7.57 23.61 0.99
N PHE A 335 7.30 22.32 0.84
CA PHE A 335 7.47 21.35 1.93
C PHE A 335 8.96 21.24 2.32
N GLN A 336 9.83 21.05 1.34
CA GLN A 336 11.28 20.87 1.54
C GLN A 336 11.90 22.08 2.25
N ALA A 337 11.43 23.30 1.94
CA ALA A 337 11.87 24.53 2.58
C ALA A 337 11.56 24.58 4.09
N THR A 338 10.64 23.74 4.59
CA THR A 338 10.35 23.63 6.03
C THR A 338 11.35 22.77 6.81
N LEU A 339 12.31 22.13 6.14
CA LEU A 339 13.32 21.26 6.76
C LEU A 339 14.61 22.03 7.05
N ASN A 340 15.25 21.75 8.19
CA ASN A 340 16.32 22.58 8.80
C ASN A 340 17.50 22.95 7.86
N ASN A 341 17.87 22.08 6.90
CA ASN A 341 19.01 22.32 5.98
C ASN A 341 18.61 22.54 4.51
N LYS A 342 17.30 22.57 4.22
CA LYS A 342 16.76 22.88 2.88
C LYS A 342 16.03 24.23 2.84
N ALA A 343 16.04 24.97 3.95
CA ALA A 343 15.61 26.35 3.99
C ALA A 343 16.32 27.16 2.90
N MET A 344 15.55 27.97 2.20
CA MET A 344 16.06 28.84 1.15
C MET A 344 16.23 30.26 1.67
N ALA A 345 17.29 30.93 1.22
CA ALA A 345 17.44 32.35 1.44
C ALA A 345 16.41 33.13 0.63
N ASP A 346 16.03 34.30 1.13
CA ASP A 346 15.14 35.19 0.40
C ASP A 346 15.83 35.68 -0.89
N THR A 347 15.12 35.57 -2.01
CA THR A 347 15.65 35.91 -3.35
C THR A 347 14.92 37.12 -3.90
N PRO A 348 15.58 38.01 -4.68
CA PRO A 348 14.91 39.12 -5.35
C PRO A 348 13.71 38.68 -6.17
N ALA A 349 12.58 39.37 -5.98
CA ALA A 349 11.30 38.99 -6.56
C ALA A 349 11.26 39.17 -8.07
N ASP A 350 11.80 40.27 -8.59
CA ASP A 350 11.77 40.58 -10.02
C ASP A 350 12.98 39.97 -10.74
N VAL A 351 12.74 39.40 -11.91
CA VAL A 351 13.78 38.86 -12.80
C VAL A 351 13.97 39.82 -13.97
N ILE A 352 15.21 40.22 -14.23
CA ILE A 352 15.59 41.17 -15.28
C ILE A 352 16.62 40.55 -16.23
N PHE A 353 16.82 41.16 -17.40
CA PHE A 353 17.91 40.75 -18.28
C PHE A 353 19.27 40.90 -17.58
N GLY A 354 20.16 39.93 -17.76
CA GLY A 354 21.42 39.84 -17.03
C GLY A 354 21.33 39.11 -15.68
N SER A 355 20.13 38.66 -15.28
CA SER A 355 19.97 37.85 -14.06
C SER A 355 20.55 36.45 -14.25
N GLU A 356 21.28 35.99 -13.23
CA GLU A 356 21.69 34.61 -13.06
C GLU A 356 20.58 33.88 -12.30
N ILE A 357 19.97 32.88 -12.94
CA ILE A 357 18.78 32.20 -12.41
C ILE A 357 18.94 30.69 -12.41
N SER A 358 18.17 30.03 -11.54
CA SER A 358 17.94 28.59 -11.64
C SER A 358 16.47 28.31 -12.00
N LEU A 359 16.27 27.59 -13.10
CA LEU A 359 14.94 27.19 -13.56
C LEU A 359 14.59 25.83 -13.01
N ARG A 360 13.37 25.70 -12.48
CA ARG A 360 12.83 24.43 -11.99
C ARG A 360 11.60 24.00 -12.76
N HIS A 361 11.53 22.71 -13.06
CA HIS A 361 10.35 22.12 -13.66
C HIS A 361 9.24 21.93 -12.63
N TRP A 362 8.00 22.27 -12.98
CA TRP A 362 6.90 22.30 -12.02
C TRP A 362 6.32 20.92 -11.68
N ASN A 363 6.11 20.06 -12.69
CA ASN A 363 5.37 18.81 -12.49
C ASN A 363 6.23 17.61 -12.09
N THR A 364 7.50 17.58 -12.53
CA THR A 364 8.41 16.47 -12.20
C THR A 364 9.33 16.85 -11.05
N GLN A 365 9.79 15.82 -10.34
CA GLN A 365 10.81 15.97 -9.30
C GLN A 365 12.23 15.88 -9.86
N GLY A 366 12.39 16.04 -11.18
CA GLY A 366 13.69 16.10 -11.84
C GLY A 366 14.50 17.33 -11.43
N GLY A 367 13.86 18.34 -10.87
CA GLY A 367 14.53 19.49 -10.27
C GLY A 367 14.84 20.59 -11.28
N TYR A 368 16.12 20.93 -11.38
CA TYR A 368 16.61 22.10 -12.07
C TYR A 368 17.02 21.80 -13.51
N LEU A 369 16.81 22.75 -14.42
CA LEU A 369 17.41 22.72 -15.74
C LEU A 369 18.94 22.74 -15.57
N HIS A 370 19.60 21.70 -16.07
CA HIS A 370 21.00 21.41 -15.79
C HIS A 370 21.77 21.15 -17.08
N SER A 371 23.07 21.48 -17.08
CA SER A 371 23.97 21.11 -18.15
C SER A 371 25.39 20.89 -17.64
N HIS A 372 26.09 19.92 -18.23
CA HIS A 372 27.47 19.57 -17.88
C HIS A 372 28.24 19.24 -19.16
N ALA A 373 29.57 19.19 -19.10
CA ALA A 373 30.43 19.08 -20.29
C ALA A 373 30.32 17.75 -21.10
N HIS A 374 29.47 16.81 -20.69
CA HIS A 374 29.24 15.56 -21.42
C HIS A 374 28.29 15.77 -22.61
N MET A 375 28.57 15.06 -23.70
CA MET A 375 27.82 15.12 -24.95
C MET A 375 26.84 13.95 -25.05
N TYR A 376 25.76 14.12 -25.82
CA TYR A 376 24.89 12.99 -26.16
C TYR A 376 25.66 11.95 -27.00
N PRO A 377 25.47 10.64 -26.75
CA PRO A 377 26.12 9.59 -27.55
C PRO A 377 25.51 9.46 -28.95
N THR A 378 24.22 9.78 -29.07
CA THR A 378 23.41 9.73 -30.29
C THR A 378 22.83 11.12 -30.59
N GLY A 379 21.91 11.23 -31.55
CA GLY A 379 21.31 12.51 -31.94
C GLY A 379 22.34 13.48 -32.52
N SER A 380 22.27 14.75 -32.09
CA SER A 380 23.19 15.80 -32.55
C SER A 380 24.62 15.68 -32.01
N LYS A 381 24.85 14.83 -31.00
CA LYS A 381 26.11 14.72 -30.25
C LYS A 381 26.57 16.04 -29.62
N GLN A 382 25.64 16.96 -29.37
CA GLN A 382 25.89 18.20 -28.65
C GLN A 382 25.84 17.97 -27.13
N GLN A 383 26.09 19.03 -26.35
CA GLN A 383 26.15 18.94 -24.90
C GLN A 383 24.77 18.63 -24.32
N GLN A 384 24.75 17.77 -23.31
CA GLN A 384 23.52 17.30 -22.69
C GLN A 384 22.80 18.43 -21.93
N ILE A 385 21.47 18.43 -22.00
CA ILE A 385 20.59 19.21 -21.15
C ILE A 385 19.68 18.24 -20.41
N THR A 386 19.63 18.37 -19.11
CA THR A 386 18.94 17.41 -18.24
C THR A 386 18.18 18.14 -17.15
N LEU A 387 17.45 17.36 -16.36
CA LEU A 387 16.88 17.78 -15.09
C LEU A 387 17.67 17.13 -13.95
N TYR A 388 18.29 17.96 -13.12
CA TYR A 388 19.07 17.54 -11.95
C TYR A 388 18.39 17.95 -10.62
N PRO A 389 18.14 17.01 -9.69
CA PRO A 389 17.33 17.29 -8.49
C PRO A 389 18.06 18.09 -7.39
N HIS A 390 19.39 18.21 -7.46
CA HIS A 390 20.19 18.87 -6.42
C HIS A 390 20.64 20.27 -6.86
N LYS A 391 20.98 21.11 -5.89
CA LYS A 391 21.52 22.45 -6.15
C LYS A 391 22.98 22.31 -6.57
N ASP A 392 23.32 22.92 -7.70
CA ASP A 392 24.63 22.86 -8.34
C ASP A 392 24.90 24.18 -9.08
N GLU A 393 26.16 24.55 -9.25
CA GLU A 393 26.56 25.72 -10.06
C GLU A 393 26.19 25.53 -11.55
N ASN A 394 26.14 24.28 -12.02
CA ASN A 394 25.69 23.88 -13.35
C ASN A 394 24.16 24.00 -13.56
N ASN A 395 23.43 24.47 -12.55
CA ASN A 395 22.01 24.82 -12.69
C ASN A 395 21.80 26.31 -13.00
N VAL A 396 22.87 27.10 -13.08
CA VAL A 396 22.81 28.56 -13.22
C VAL A 396 22.79 28.95 -14.69
N TRP A 397 21.76 29.71 -15.05
CA TRP A 397 21.52 30.24 -16.40
C TRP A 397 21.46 31.76 -16.36
N LEU A 398 22.25 32.40 -17.20
CA LEU A 398 22.21 33.84 -17.41
C LEU A 398 21.18 34.17 -18.50
N LEU A 399 20.27 35.10 -18.21
CA LEU A 399 19.24 35.51 -19.16
C LEU A 399 19.73 36.65 -20.07
N GLU A 400 19.81 36.37 -21.36
CA GLU A 400 20.15 37.32 -22.41
C GLU A 400 18.91 37.68 -23.24
N ASN A 401 18.88 38.90 -23.78
CA ASN A 401 17.88 39.31 -24.77
C ASN A 401 18.23 38.77 -26.18
N GLN A 402 17.27 38.79 -27.11
CA GLN A 402 17.47 38.40 -28.51
C GLN A 402 18.58 39.21 -29.21
N THR A 403 18.74 40.49 -28.84
CA THR A 403 19.78 41.39 -29.35
C THR A 403 20.79 41.71 -28.25
N GLN A 404 21.92 42.31 -28.61
CA GLN A 404 22.84 42.91 -27.64
C GLN A 404 22.41 44.35 -27.32
N PRO A 405 22.70 44.86 -26.11
CA PRO A 405 22.34 46.21 -25.74
C PRO A 405 23.21 47.23 -26.48
N VAL A 406 22.58 48.32 -26.93
CA VAL A 406 23.25 49.42 -27.65
C VAL A 406 23.47 50.58 -26.68
N ILE A 407 24.73 51.00 -26.49
CA ILE A 407 25.10 52.22 -25.75
C ILE A 407 25.44 53.31 -26.76
N GLY A 408 24.84 54.51 -26.62
CA GLY A 408 25.21 55.70 -27.40
C GLY A 408 25.14 55.49 -28.92
N GLU A 409 25.89 56.27 -29.70
CA GLU A 409 25.92 56.20 -31.18
C GLU A 409 26.37 54.81 -31.70
N ASN A 410 25.45 53.84 -31.74
CA ASN A 410 25.56 52.50 -32.35
C ASN A 410 26.69 51.59 -31.84
N GLN A 411 27.13 51.72 -30.59
CA GLN A 411 28.10 50.78 -30.01
C GLN A 411 27.37 49.68 -29.22
N THR A 412 27.48 48.43 -29.67
CA THR A 412 26.95 47.26 -28.95
C THR A 412 27.96 46.76 -27.93
N ILE A 413 27.51 46.48 -26.71
CA ILE A 413 28.35 45.77 -25.73
C ILE A 413 28.41 44.30 -26.16
N ALA A 414 29.62 43.80 -26.42
CA ALA A 414 29.82 42.39 -26.74
C ALA A 414 29.91 41.54 -25.46
N GLY A 415 29.40 40.30 -25.54
CA GLY A 415 29.55 39.29 -24.51
C GLY A 415 28.28 39.01 -23.69
N PRO A 416 28.27 37.91 -22.93
CA PRO A 416 27.07 37.40 -22.27
C PRO A 416 26.58 38.29 -21.12
N ARG A 417 27.52 38.95 -20.42
CA ARG A 417 27.22 39.87 -19.30
C ARG A 417 26.90 41.30 -19.73
N ALA A 418 26.66 41.53 -21.03
CA ALA A 418 26.30 42.86 -21.55
C ALA A 418 25.06 43.47 -20.86
N TRP A 419 24.14 42.61 -20.40
CA TRP A 419 22.90 43.01 -19.74
C TRP A 419 23.03 43.28 -18.23
N ALA A 420 24.18 42.97 -17.61
CA ALA A 420 24.36 43.02 -16.14
C ALA A 420 24.20 44.43 -15.52
N ASN A 421 24.32 45.50 -16.32
CA ASN A 421 24.16 46.88 -15.89
C ASN A 421 22.82 47.51 -16.33
N MET A 422 21.87 46.70 -16.82
CA MET A 422 20.55 47.17 -17.25
C MET A 422 19.45 46.75 -16.27
N THR A 423 18.32 47.46 -16.28
CA THR A 423 17.18 47.23 -15.36
C THR A 423 15.90 46.83 -16.10
N GLU A 424 16.04 46.26 -17.30
CA GLU A 424 14.90 45.90 -18.15
C GLU A 424 14.23 44.61 -17.66
N TYR A 425 12.93 44.71 -17.35
CA TYR A 425 12.11 43.57 -16.91
C TYR A 425 11.72 42.67 -18.08
N ILE A 426 11.73 41.36 -17.82
CA ILE A 426 11.27 40.35 -18.77
C ILE A 426 9.75 40.19 -18.66
N LYS A 427 9.03 40.44 -19.75
CA LYS A 427 7.57 40.42 -19.85
C LYS A 427 7.05 39.22 -20.64
N ASP A 428 5.74 38.99 -20.56
CA ASP A 428 5.03 38.00 -21.36
C ASP A 428 5.21 38.28 -22.87
N GLY A 429 5.75 37.31 -23.60
CA GLY A 429 6.04 37.41 -25.03
C GLY A 429 7.48 37.81 -25.39
N ASP A 430 8.32 38.17 -24.42
CA ASP A 430 9.72 38.49 -24.68
C ASP A 430 10.52 37.24 -25.10
N VAL A 431 11.53 37.45 -25.95
CA VAL A 431 12.40 36.38 -26.49
C VAL A 431 13.74 36.41 -25.76
N LEU A 432 14.10 35.26 -25.20
CA LEU A 432 15.29 35.07 -24.38
C LEU A 432 16.28 34.13 -25.08
N ARG A 433 17.55 34.28 -24.70
CA ARG A 433 18.56 33.23 -24.79
C ARG A 433 19.00 32.87 -23.37
N LEU A 434 19.10 31.57 -23.09
CA LEU A 434 19.57 31.08 -21.79
C LEU A 434 21.03 30.65 -21.95
N TYR A 435 21.94 31.38 -21.31
CA TYR A 435 23.38 31.12 -21.38
C TYR A 435 23.85 30.38 -20.13
N HIS A 436 24.42 29.19 -20.31
CA HIS A 436 25.00 28.38 -19.24
C HIS A 436 26.38 28.92 -18.86
N THR A 437 26.51 29.42 -17.64
CA THR A 437 27.70 30.18 -17.18
C THR A 437 28.95 29.32 -17.12
N THR A 438 28.83 28.04 -16.77
CA THR A 438 29.98 27.16 -16.53
C THR A 438 30.60 26.60 -17.80
N THR A 439 29.79 26.30 -18.83
CA THR A 439 30.27 25.70 -20.09
C THR A 439 30.28 26.68 -21.26
N HIS A 440 29.85 27.92 -21.04
CA HIS A 440 29.79 28.97 -22.06
C HIS A 440 28.96 28.59 -23.31
N ARG A 441 27.83 27.89 -23.09
CA ARG A 441 26.90 27.44 -24.15
C ARG A 441 25.50 27.96 -23.93
N ARG A 442 24.66 27.98 -24.96
CA ARG A 442 23.25 28.38 -24.88
C ARG A 442 22.34 27.17 -24.95
N LEU A 443 21.19 27.29 -24.28
CA LEU A 443 20.09 26.35 -24.48
C LEU A 443 19.66 26.40 -25.95
N HIS A 444 19.57 25.23 -26.57
CA HIS A 444 19.38 25.08 -28.00
C HIS A 444 18.39 23.94 -28.28
N SER A 445 17.60 24.06 -29.34
CA SER A 445 16.77 22.95 -29.83
C SER A 445 16.73 22.93 -31.35
N HIS A 446 16.66 21.74 -31.91
CA HIS A 446 16.71 21.51 -33.36
C HIS A 446 15.81 20.33 -33.74
N ASP A 447 15.60 20.13 -35.03
CA ASP A 447 14.77 19.03 -35.55
C ASP A 447 15.54 17.70 -35.56
N GLN A 448 15.96 17.24 -34.38
CA GLN A 448 16.49 15.90 -34.13
C GLN A 448 15.64 15.22 -33.08
N ARG A 449 15.56 13.89 -33.15
CA ARG A 449 14.84 13.10 -32.14
C ARG A 449 15.64 13.05 -30.84
N PRO A 450 14.98 13.14 -29.67
CA PRO A 450 15.61 12.87 -28.39
C PRO A 450 16.24 11.48 -28.33
N PRO A 451 17.31 11.29 -27.54
CA PRO A 451 18.07 10.04 -27.50
C PRO A 451 17.35 8.87 -26.81
N VAL A 452 16.35 9.14 -25.95
CA VAL A 452 15.58 8.10 -25.25
C VAL A 452 14.13 8.10 -25.73
N THR A 453 13.47 9.26 -25.67
CA THR A 453 12.08 9.37 -26.09
C THR A 453 12.00 9.66 -27.59
N GLU A 454 12.02 8.61 -28.41
CA GLU A 454 11.95 8.71 -29.89
C GLU A 454 10.55 9.04 -30.44
N ALA A 455 9.77 9.86 -29.75
CA ALA A 455 8.43 10.26 -30.18
C ALA A 455 8.50 11.41 -31.20
N ASP A 456 7.74 11.31 -32.31
CA ASP A 456 7.76 12.29 -33.41
C ASP A 456 7.39 13.74 -33.01
N TRP A 457 6.67 13.90 -31.90
CA TRP A 457 6.24 15.20 -31.37
C TRP A 457 7.24 15.81 -30.38
N GLN A 458 8.34 15.12 -30.05
CA GLN A 458 9.41 15.64 -29.20
C GLN A 458 10.70 15.83 -30.01
N GLN A 459 11.37 16.95 -29.74
CA GLN A 459 12.65 17.32 -30.32
C GLN A 459 13.73 17.36 -29.25
N GLU A 460 14.96 17.03 -29.64
CA GLU A 460 16.14 17.07 -28.78
C GLU A 460 16.41 18.51 -28.29
N VAL A 461 16.83 18.64 -27.03
CA VAL A 461 17.28 19.89 -26.42
C VAL A 461 18.71 19.70 -25.92
N THR A 462 19.57 20.67 -26.25
CA THR A 462 21.02 20.58 -26.08
C THR A 462 21.59 21.91 -25.60
N ALA A 463 22.86 21.89 -25.19
CA ALA A 463 23.66 23.10 -24.99
C ALA A 463 24.63 23.25 -26.17
N TYR A 464 24.50 24.34 -26.92
CA TYR A 464 25.28 24.59 -28.12
C TYR A 464 26.05 25.92 -28.07
N GLY A 465 27.12 26.02 -28.86
CA GLY A 465 28.01 27.17 -28.91
C GLY A 465 29.30 27.00 -28.09
N TYR A 466 30.03 28.10 -27.97
CA TYR A 466 31.31 28.21 -27.29
C TYR A 466 31.52 29.66 -26.81
N GLU A 467 32.53 29.90 -25.98
CA GLU A 467 32.84 31.24 -25.49
C GLU A 467 33.16 32.21 -26.65
N GLY A 468 32.45 33.33 -26.71
CA GLY A 468 32.57 34.32 -27.80
C GLY A 468 31.73 34.01 -29.04
N PHE A 469 31.04 32.88 -29.11
CA PHE A 469 30.02 32.64 -30.13
C PHE A 469 28.79 33.52 -29.87
N GLU A 470 28.29 34.22 -30.89
CA GLU A 470 27.14 35.12 -30.74
C GLU A 470 25.80 34.38 -30.53
N GLY A 471 25.74 33.10 -30.87
CA GLY A 471 24.51 32.31 -30.88
C GLY A 471 23.86 32.29 -32.27
N ASP A 472 22.86 31.43 -32.45
CA ASP A 472 22.05 31.36 -33.66
C ASP A 472 20.55 31.45 -33.35
N ALA A 473 19.71 31.36 -34.39
CA ALA A 473 18.26 31.52 -34.25
C ALA A 473 17.57 30.37 -33.48
N ASN A 474 18.21 29.21 -33.35
CA ASN A 474 17.72 28.06 -32.59
C ASN A 474 18.00 28.18 -31.08
N ASP A 475 18.66 29.26 -30.65
CA ASP A 475 18.84 29.60 -29.24
C ASP A 475 17.66 30.45 -28.69
N PHE A 476 16.69 30.82 -29.53
CA PHE A 476 15.62 31.75 -29.18
C PHE A 476 14.41 31.05 -28.55
N PHE A 477 14.14 31.38 -27.28
CA PHE A 477 12.99 30.91 -26.53
C PHE A 477 12.12 32.08 -26.08
N ARG A 478 10.86 32.09 -26.52
CA ARG A 478 9.86 33.06 -26.08
C ARG A 478 9.25 32.63 -24.75
N VAL A 479 9.20 33.56 -23.81
CA VAL A 479 8.49 33.40 -22.54
C VAL A 479 7.00 33.55 -22.78
N GLU A 480 6.22 32.57 -22.34
CA GLU A 480 4.76 32.65 -22.31
C GLU A 480 4.27 32.44 -20.88
N ILE A 481 3.78 33.51 -20.24
CA ILE A 481 3.36 33.49 -18.84
C ILE A 481 1.97 32.85 -18.72
N ILE A 482 1.87 31.83 -17.85
CA ILE A 482 0.61 31.15 -17.56
C ILE A 482 -0.12 31.91 -16.46
N LYS A 483 -0.96 32.87 -16.88
CA LYS A 483 -1.63 33.83 -15.99
C LYS A 483 -2.51 33.21 -14.90
N HIS A 484 -3.09 32.03 -15.14
CA HIS A 484 -3.96 31.36 -14.15
C HIS A 484 -3.17 30.55 -13.10
N MET A 485 -1.92 30.20 -13.38
CA MET A 485 -1.02 29.49 -12.44
C MET A 485 -0.06 30.43 -11.72
N SER A 486 0.04 31.68 -12.16
CA SER A 486 0.96 32.68 -11.60
C SER A 486 0.31 33.49 -10.48
N ASP A 487 1.07 33.71 -9.41
CA ASP A 487 0.60 34.30 -8.16
C ASP A 487 0.86 35.81 -8.09
N GLY A 488 -0.22 36.60 -8.07
CA GLY A 488 -0.17 38.07 -7.99
C GLY A 488 -0.42 38.77 -9.33
N ALA A 489 -0.65 40.08 -9.31
CA ALA A 489 -0.90 40.85 -10.53
C ALA A 489 0.39 41.03 -11.35
N LEU A 490 1.49 41.40 -10.70
CA LEU A 490 2.78 41.63 -11.37
C LEU A 490 3.36 40.35 -11.99
N ALA A 491 3.21 39.19 -11.33
CA ALA A 491 3.67 37.90 -11.83
C ALA A 491 2.90 37.41 -13.09
N LYS A 492 1.78 38.05 -13.42
CA LYS A 492 1.01 37.78 -14.65
C LYS A 492 1.42 38.67 -15.82
N GLU A 493 2.23 39.69 -15.56
CA GLU A 493 2.71 40.67 -16.54
C GLU A 493 4.21 40.51 -16.83
N ARG A 494 5.01 40.20 -15.79
CA ARG A 494 6.46 40.04 -15.88
C ARG A 494 6.98 38.85 -15.06
N LEU A 495 8.17 38.35 -15.42
CA LEU A 495 8.82 37.26 -14.69
C LEU A 495 9.19 37.66 -13.27
N ARG A 496 8.70 36.87 -12.31
CA ARG A 496 8.99 36.97 -10.89
C ARG A 496 9.34 35.61 -10.30
N THR A 497 10.37 35.59 -9.46
CA THR A 497 10.89 34.40 -8.77
C THR A 497 9.80 33.73 -7.94
N ILE A 498 9.69 32.39 -8.03
CA ILE A 498 8.70 31.50 -7.40
C ILE A 498 7.25 31.71 -7.86
N GLN A 499 6.81 32.96 -7.98
CA GLN A 499 5.44 33.41 -8.22
C GLN A 499 4.98 33.19 -9.66
N THR A 500 5.88 33.33 -10.65
CA THR A 500 5.53 33.23 -12.07
C THR A 500 5.71 31.81 -12.57
N LYS A 501 4.65 31.26 -13.18
CA LYS A 501 4.68 29.97 -13.89
C LYS A 501 4.58 30.25 -15.38
N PHE A 502 5.56 29.80 -16.16
CA PHE A 502 5.66 30.14 -17.58
C PHE A 502 6.13 28.94 -18.41
N LYS A 503 5.95 29.06 -19.74
CA LYS A 503 6.49 28.15 -20.75
C LYS A 503 7.63 28.83 -21.48
N LEU A 504 8.59 28.05 -21.95
CA LEU A 504 9.62 28.49 -22.89
C LEU A 504 9.31 27.89 -24.26
N VAL A 505 8.88 28.73 -25.20
CA VAL A 505 8.49 28.32 -26.55
C VAL A 505 9.66 28.57 -27.49
N HIS A 506 10.23 27.51 -28.05
CA HIS A 506 11.28 27.62 -29.04
C HIS A 506 10.75 28.29 -30.31
N ILE A 507 11.35 29.39 -30.75
CA ILE A 507 10.82 30.23 -31.85
C ILE A 507 10.85 29.49 -33.18
N MET A 508 11.94 28.80 -33.51
CA MET A 508 12.15 28.26 -34.85
C MET A 508 11.25 27.06 -35.15
N SER A 509 11.00 26.20 -34.16
CA SER A 509 10.17 25.00 -34.35
C SER A 509 8.78 25.09 -33.71
N GLY A 510 8.52 26.12 -32.89
CA GLY A 510 7.26 26.31 -32.18
C GLY A 510 6.97 25.28 -31.07
N CYS A 511 7.92 24.40 -30.76
CA CYS A 511 7.81 23.46 -29.66
C CYS A 511 8.01 24.17 -28.31
N VAL A 512 7.61 23.51 -27.23
CA VAL A 512 7.72 24.03 -25.86
C VAL A 512 8.70 23.19 -25.07
N LEU A 513 9.61 23.84 -24.32
CA LEU A 513 10.51 23.16 -23.41
C LEU A 513 9.72 22.28 -22.44
N PHE A 514 10.05 21.00 -22.42
CA PHE A 514 9.24 19.94 -21.85
C PHE A 514 10.12 18.97 -21.06
N SER A 515 9.58 18.44 -19.97
CA SER A 515 10.21 17.32 -19.28
C SER A 515 9.17 16.38 -18.67
N HIS A 516 9.61 15.17 -18.38
CA HIS A 516 8.77 14.07 -17.91
C HIS A 516 9.60 13.12 -17.02
N LYS A 517 8.98 12.04 -16.55
CA LYS A 517 9.61 11.16 -15.55
C LYS A 517 10.67 10.21 -16.12
N VAL A 518 10.94 10.25 -17.42
CA VAL A 518 11.94 9.38 -18.05
C VAL A 518 13.33 9.88 -17.68
N LYS A 519 14.18 8.93 -17.26
CA LYS A 519 15.58 9.17 -16.96
C LYS A 519 16.44 8.78 -18.15
N LEU A 520 17.54 9.50 -18.32
CA LEU A 520 18.60 9.09 -19.22
C LEU A 520 19.34 7.87 -18.64
N PRO A 521 19.89 6.97 -19.49
CA PRO A 521 20.75 5.86 -19.05
C PRO A 521 22.03 6.32 -18.36
N ASP A 522 22.92 5.38 -18.03
CA ASP A 522 24.19 5.62 -17.32
C ASP A 522 25.05 6.74 -17.94
N TRP A 523 25.04 6.87 -19.27
CA TRP A 523 25.76 7.94 -19.98
C TRP A 523 25.24 9.37 -19.69
N GLY A 524 24.02 9.48 -19.18
CA GLY A 524 23.37 10.71 -18.72
C GLY A 524 23.17 10.73 -17.20
N PHE A 525 23.90 9.90 -16.45
CA PHE A 525 23.96 9.88 -14.99
C PHE A 525 22.59 9.70 -14.29
N GLU A 526 21.66 8.98 -14.92
CA GLU A 526 20.28 8.80 -14.43
C GLU A 526 19.48 10.10 -14.21
N GLN A 527 19.91 11.20 -14.82
CA GLN A 527 19.21 12.48 -14.76
C GLN A 527 17.95 12.44 -15.64
N GLN A 528 16.99 13.33 -15.39
CA GLN A 528 15.74 13.33 -16.16
C GLN A 528 15.92 13.97 -17.53
N GLU A 529 15.24 13.42 -18.54
CA GLU A 529 15.30 13.89 -19.93
C GLU A 529 14.57 15.23 -20.09
N VAL A 530 15.19 16.16 -20.82
CA VAL A 530 14.60 17.44 -21.24
C VAL A 530 14.49 17.45 -22.75
N THR A 531 13.31 17.78 -23.25
CA THR A 531 13.00 17.79 -24.69
C THR A 531 12.21 19.06 -25.04
N CYS A 532 11.93 19.25 -26.33
CA CYS A 532 11.06 20.31 -26.79
C CYS A 532 9.86 19.69 -27.51
N ALA A 533 8.68 19.81 -26.91
CA ALA A 533 7.47 19.09 -27.32
C ALA A 533 6.51 19.97 -28.13
N LYS A 534 6.00 19.44 -29.25
CA LYS A 534 4.86 19.99 -30.01
C LYS A 534 3.58 19.35 -29.47
N GLY A 535 2.74 20.12 -28.78
CA GLY A 535 1.50 19.60 -28.18
C GLY A 535 1.69 18.84 -26.87
N GLY A 536 2.76 19.12 -26.13
CA GLY A 536 2.98 18.56 -24.79
C GLY A 536 1.87 18.94 -23.79
N THR A 537 1.71 18.12 -22.75
CA THR A 537 0.76 18.41 -21.67
C THR A 537 1.18 19.65 -20.89
N LEU A 538 0.21 20.52 -20.55
CA LEU A 538 0.49 21.77 -19.85
C LEU A 538 1.36 21.58 -18.59
N PRO A 539 1.06 20.63 -17.66
CA PRO A 539 1.90 20.38 -16.49
C PRO A 539 3.38 20.13 -16.79
N ASN A 540 3.70 19.39 -17.85
CA ASN A 540 5.06 19.01 -18.23
C ASN A 540 5.79 20.08 -19.05
N SER A 541 5.12 21.20 -19.33
CA SER A 541 5.69 22.35 -20.04
C SER A 541 5.88 23.56 -19.13
N VAL A 542 5.51 23.45 -17.85
CA VAL A 542 5.55 24.57 -16.90
C VAL A 542 6.89 24.62 -16.17
N TRP A 543 7.51 25.79 -16.21
CA TRP A 543 8.74 26.12 -15.51
C TRP A 543 8.52 27.34 -14.61
N TYR A 544 9.39 27.49 -13.62
CA TYR A 544 9.46 28.69 -12.81
C TYR A 544 10.90 28.96 -12.36
N VAL A 545 11.20 30.23 -12.08
CA VAL A 545 12.50 30.64 -11.53
C VAL A 545 12.49 30.37 -10.03
N GLU A 546 13.41 29.54 -9.52
CA GLU A 546 13.50 29.21 -8.09
C GLU A 546 14.52 30.11 -7.37
N GLN A 547 15.68 30.38 -7.98
CA GLN A 547 16.64 31.37 -7.47
C GLN A 547 16.95 32.41 -8.55
N ASN A 548 17.21 33.63 -8.09
CA ASN A 548 17.55 34.76 -8.92
C ASN A 548 18.63 35.57 -8.21
N TYR A 549 19.67 35.92 -8.95
CA TYR A 549 20.74 36.81 -8.52
C TYR A 549 21.00 37.83 -9.63
N HIS A 550 21.12 39.10 -9.25
CA HIS A 550 21.52 40.17 -10.15
C HIS A 550 22.28 41.23 -9.36
N PRO A 551 23.45 41.72 -9.83
CA PRO A 551 24.25 42.69 -9.11
C PRO A 551 23.48 43.97 -8.70
N LEU A 552 22.59 44.46 -9.58
CA LEU A 552 21.74 45.63 -9.30
C LEU A 552 20.57 45.38 -8.32
N LEU A 553 20.28 44.12 -7.96
CA LEU A 553 19.15 43.74 -7.09
C LEU A 553 19.60 43.29 -5.68
N GLU A 554 20.82 43.62 -5.25
CA GLU A 554 21.35 43.22 -3.93
C GLU A 554 20.85 44.10 -2.76
N GLY A 555 20.24 45.27 -3.04
CA GLY A 555 19.81 46.26 -2.05
C GLY A 555 18.43 46.02 -1.41
N ASP A 556 17.76 47.11 -0.99
CA ASP A 556 16.41 47.12 -0.42
C ASP A 556 15.34 46.91 -1.50
N VAL A 557 15.35 45.72 -2.10
CA VAL A 557 14.38 45.27 -3.10
C VAL A 557 13.41 44.27 -2.49
N GLU A 558 12.23 44.15 -3.07
CA GLU A 558 11.28 43.12 -2.68
C GLU A 558 11.90 41.73 -2.86
N LYS A 559 11.97 40.96 -1.78
CA LYS A 559 12.43 39.57 -1.81
C LYS A 559 11.26 38.61 -1.56
N VAL A 560 11.36 37.43 -2.15
CA VAL A 560 10.36 36.38 -2.08
C VAL A 560 11.02 35.06 -1.68
N ASN A 561 10.20 34.22 -1.06
CA ASN A 561 10.53 32.88 -0.66
C ASN A 561 9.27 32.01 -0.73
N TYR A 562 9.43 30.70 -0.57
CA TYR A 562 8.31 29.79 -0.51
C TYR A 562 7.39 30.11 0.66
N ARG A 563 6.08 30.00 0.43
CA ARG A 563 5.09 30.12 1.51
C ARG A 563 5.19 28.87 2.38
N ASN A 564 5.16 29.05 3.70
CA ASN A 564 5.09 27.92 4.61
C ASN A 564 3.71 27.24 4.46
N PRO A 565 3.64 25.98 4.00
CA PRO A 565 2.36 25.29 3.80
C PRO A 565 1.63 24.96 5.11
N GLY A 566 2.28 25.16 6.26
CA GLY A 566 1.73 24.83 7.57
C GLY A 566 1.53 23.32 7.75
N PHE A 567 0.88 22.93 8.86
CA PHE A 567 0.64 21.51 9.12
C PHE A 567 -0.29 20.86 8.09
N PHE A 568 -1.43 21.49 7.79
CA PHE A 568 -2.44 20.90 6.91
C PHE A 568 -2.01 20.83 5.44
N GLY A 569 -1.22 21.81 4.96
CA GLY A 569 -0.62 21.74 3.63
C GLY A 569 0.33 20.55 3.52
N LYS A 570 1.28 20.42 4.46
CA LYS A 570 2.20 19.27 4.54
C LYS A 570 1.47 17.94 4.68
N PHE A 571 0.45 17.89 5.53
CA PHE A 571 -0.36 16.69 5.72
C PHE A 571 -1.02 16.24 4.43
N TRP A 572 -1.76 17.13 3.76
CA TRP A 572 -2.50 16.76 2.55
C TRP A 572 -1.58 16.44 1.37
N GLU A 573 -0.47 17.16 1.25
CA GLU A 573 0.57 16.85 0.28
C GLU A 573 1.15 15.46 0.51
N LEU A 574 1.56 15.14 1.74
CA LEU A 574 2.07 13.80 2.06
C LEU A 574 1.03 12.71 1.77
N GLN A 575 -0.25 12.91 2.12
CA GLN A 575 -1.32 11.94 1.81
C GLN A 575 -1.44 11.68 0.29
N LYS A 576 -1.36 12.73 -0.53
CA LYS A 576 -1.38 12.59 -2.01
C LYS A 576 -0.17 11.81 -2.50
N VAL A 577 1.01 12.10 -1.97
CA VAL A 577 2.23 11.38 -2.34
C VAL A 577 2.14 9.92 -1.91
N MET A 578 1.71 9.64 -0.68
CA MET A 578 1.47 8.28 -0.19
C MET A 578 0.52 7.51 -1.11
N TRP A 579 -0.57 8.14 -1.54
CA TRP A 579 -1.55 7.53 -2.45
C TRP A 579 -0.95 7.22 -3.82
N LYS A 580 -0.28 8.21 -4.42
CA LYS A 580 0.35 8.09 -5.74
C LYS A 580 1.45 7.03 -5.76
N THR A 581 2.27 6.97 -4.72
CA THR A 581 3.32 5.96 -4.57
C THR A 581 2.72 4.58 -4.37
N ASN A 582 1.71 4.45 -3.50
CA ASN A 582 1.04 3.18 -3.23
C ASN A 582 0.37 2.61 -4.50
N ALA A 583 -0.29 3.45 -5.30
CA ALA A 583 -0.86 3.07 -6.59
C ALA A 583 0.21 2.76 -7.66
N GLY A 584 1.41 3.32 -7.52
CA GLY A 584 2.53 3.12 -8.46
C GLY A 584 3.40 1.89 -8.18
N LEU A 585 3.19 1.16 -7.08
CA LEU A 585 3.93 -0.07 -6.73
C LEU A 585 3.41 -1.26 -7.55
N VAL A 586 3.66 -1.22 -8.86
CA VAL A 586 3.21 -2.22 -9.84
C VAL A 586 4.31 -3.23 -10.22
N GLU A 587 5.54 -3.00 -9.78
CA GLU A 587 6.66 -3.91 -10.02
C GLU A 587 6.43 -5.27 -9.36
N SER A 588 6.72 -6.34 -10.09
CA SER A 588 6.60 -7.71 -9.59
C SER A 588 7.81 -8.07 -8.74
N HIS A 589 7.59 -8.90 -7.72
CA HIS A 589 8.65 -9.43 -6.87
C HIS A 589 8.57 -10.95 -6.83
N ALA A 590 9.70 -11.64 -6.75
CA ALA A 590 9.77 -13.10 -6.83
C ALA A 590 8.87 -13.83 -5.82
N TRP A 591 8.60 -13.18 -4.68
CA TRP A 591 7.77 -13.68 -3.58
C TRP A 591 6.39 -13.01 -3.47
N ASP A 592 5.96 -12.27 -4.48
CA ASP A 592 4.61 -11.74 -4.53
C ASP A 592 3.55 -12.85 -4.63
N SER A 593 2.33 -12.54 -4.21
CA SER A 593 1.23 -13.50 -4.25
C SER A 593 -0.11 -12.79 -4.44
N ARG A 594 -1.07 -13.50 -5.05
CA ARG A 594 -2.40 -12.97 -5.35
C ARG A 594 -3.46 -13.45 -4.35
N PRO A 595 -4.53 -12.66 -4.13
CA PRO A 595 -5.59 -12.99 -3.18
C PRO A 595 -6.17 -14.40 -3.34
N THR A 596 -6.33 -14.87 -4.58
CA THR A 596 -6.84 -16.21 -4.90
C THR A 596 -6.06 -17.35 -4.24
N SER A 597 -4.76 -17.15 -3.98
CA SER A 597 -3.88 -18.18 -3.43
C SER A 597 -3.85 -18.22 -1.90
N TRP A 598 -4.31 -17.17 -1.22
CA TRP A 598 -4.16 -17.03 0.22
C TRP A 598 -5.02 -18.02 1.02
N PRO A 599 -6.34 -18.19 0.78
CA PRO A 599 -7.15 -19.09 1.62
C PRO A 599 -6.80 -20.57 1.52
N ILE A 600 -6.13 -20.97 0.43
CA ILE A 600 -5.65 -22.34 0.20
C ILE A 600 -4.19 -22.54 0.59
N LEU A 601 -3.49 -21.47 1.00
CA LEU A 601 -2.07 -21.49 1.37
C LEU A 601 -1.20 -22.08 0.24
N ARG A 602 -1.34 -21.58 -0.99
CA ARG A 602 -0.64 -22.14 -2.17
C ARG A 602 0.88 -21.98 -2.08
N ARG A 603 1.37 -20.83 -1.61
CA ARG A 603 2.79 -20.47 -1.51
C ARG A 603 2.97 -19.46 -0.37
N GLY A 604 4.09 -19.54 0.35
CA GLY A 604 4.47 -18.59 1.39
C GLY A 604 5.46 -17.53 0.91
N ILE A 605 6.23 -16.96 1.84
CA ILE A 605 7.21 -15.92 1.56
C ILE A 605 8.52 -16.27 2.27
N ASN A 606 9.63 -16.26 1.55
CA ASN A 606 10.94 -16.41 2.18
C ASN A 606 11.36 -15.13 2.90
N PHE A 607 11.75 -15.24 4.17
CA PHE A 607 12.09 -14.09 5.01
C PHE A 607 13.59 -13.96 5.25
N TRP A 608 14.29 -15.08 5.40
CA TRP A 608 15.72 -15.09 5.74
C TRP A 608 16.32 -16.47 5.52
N GLY A 609 17.59 -16.53 5.12
CA GLY A 609 18.37 -17.76 5.06
C GLY A 609 19.84 -17.48 5.34
N LYS A 610 20.42 -18.16 6.34
CA LYS A 610 21.85 -18.10 6.70
C LYS A 610 22.20 -19.28 7.60
N ASP A 611 23.46 -19.71 7.62
CA ASP A 611 24.00 -20.72 8.55
C ASP A 611 23.17 -22.01 8.61
N HIS A 612 22.77 -22.51 7.43
CA HIS A 612 21.92 -23.69 7.28
C HIS A 612 20.57 -23.60 8.00
N ARG A 613 20.02 -22.39 8.12
CA ARG A 613 18.71 -22.12 8.72
C ARG A 613 17.94 -21.18 7.81
N GLN A 614 16.61 -21.27 7.87
CA GLN A 614 15.71 -20.46 7.08
C GLN A 614 14.51 -20.00 7.92
N ILE A 615 14.03 -18.78 7.66
CA ILE A 615 12.72 -18.30 8.09
C ILE A 615 11.83 -18.16 6.87
N TYR A 616 10.68 -18.82 6.91
CA TYR A 616 9.71 -18.81 5.83
C TYR A 616 8.30 -18.60 6.40
N LEU A 617 7.61 -17.59 5.88
CA LEU A 617 6.26 -17.24 6.29
C LEU A 617 5.26 -18.23 5.68
N LEU A 618 4.86 -19.23 6.46
CA LEU A 618 3.81 -20.18 6.14
C LEU A 618 2.85 -20.32 7.32
N GLY A 619 1.55 -20.32 7.04
CA GLY A 619 0.51 -20.56 8.03
C GLY A 619 0.42 -22.01 8.46
N ASN A 620 -0.29 -22.28 9.56
CA ASN A 620 -0.63 -23.63 9.98
C ASN A 620 -1.77 -24.16 9.08
N PRO A 621 -1.53 -25.12 8.17
CA PRO A 621 -2.52 -25.54 7.17
C PRO A 621 -3.82 -26.09 7.79
N VAL A 622 -3.74 -26.70 8.97
CA VAL A 622 -4.92 -27.23 9.68
C VAL A 622 -5.86 -26.09 10.09
N ILE A 623 -5.30 -25.05 10.69
CA ILE A 623 -6.05 -23.87 11.15
C ILE A 623 -6.54 -23.08 9.93
N TRP A 624 -5.67 -22.92 8.94
CA TRP A 624 -5.94 -22.15 7.74
C TRP A 624 -7.08 -22.75 6.93
N TRP A 625 -7.00 -24.03 6.57
CA TRP A 625 -8.03 -24.68 5.75
C TRP A 625 -9.33 -24.91 6.51
N SER A 626 -9.29 -25.24 7.81
CA SER A 626 -10.51 -25.36 8.61
C SER A 626 -11.24 -24.02 8.77
N SER A 627 -10.51 -22.92 8.93
CA SER A 627 -11.11 -21.59 8.98
C SER A 627 -11.66 -21.15 7.62
N THR A 628 -10.97 -21.43 6.51
CA THR A 628 -11.51 -21.24 5.15
C THR A 628 -12.77 -22.08 4.92
N LEU A 629 -12.76 -23.35 5.33
CA LEU A 629 -13.93 -24.23 5.24
C LEU A 629 -15.10 -23.72 6.07
N ALA A 630 -14.85 -23.16 7.25
CA ALA A 630 -15.86 -22.52 8.09
C ALA A 630 -16.53 -21.32 7.39
N ILE A 631 -15.76 -20.49 6.69
CA ILE A 631 -16.31 -19.40 5.86
C ILE A 631 -17.20 -19.97 4.75
N LEU A 632 -16.73 -20.96 4.01
CA LEU A 632 -17.50 -21.61 2.93
C LEU A 632 -18.80 -22.24 3.46
N ALA A 633 -18.74 -22.89 4.61
CA ALA A 633 -19.90 -23.48 5.27
C ALA A 633 -20.94 -22.42 5.66
N TYR A 634 -20.52 -21.26 6.16
CA TYR A 634 -21.44 -20.15 6.42
C TYR A 634 -22.03 -19.56 5.14
N VAL A 635 -21.25 -19.40 4.07
CA VAL A 635 -21.76 -18.91 2.78
C VAL A 635 -22.82 -19.86 2.22
N ALA A 636 -22.56 -21.17 2.26
CA ALA A 636 -23.52 -22.19 1.85
C ALA A 636 -24.79 -22.15 2.73
N PHE A 637 -24.62 -22.04 4.06
CA PHE A 637 -25.74 -21.85 4.99
C PHE A 637 -26.56 -20.61 4.62
N LYS A 638 -25.90 -19.46 4.35
CA LYS A 638 -26.57 -18.20 4.04
C LYS A 638 -27.35 -18.28 2.73
N ALA A 639 -26.76 -18.87 1.69
CA ALA A 639 -27.42 -19.09 0.41
C ALA A 639 -28.69 -19.95 0.59
N LEU A 640 -28.59 -21.06 1.33
CA LEU A 640 -29.75 -21.91 1.65
C LEU A 640 -30.79 -21.17 2.51
N ALA A 641 -30.36 -20.38 3.50
CA ALA A 641 -31.24 -19.60 4.36
C ALA A 641 -32.05 -18.57 3.55
N VAL A 642 -31.42 -17.88 2.60
CA VAL A 642 -32.09 -16.92 1.71
C VAL A 642 -33.11 -17.63 0.81
N ILE A 643 -32.75 -18.78 0.22
CA ILE A 643 -33.68 -19.58 -0.60
C ILE A 643 -34.89 -20.03 0.24
N ARG A 644 -34.65 -20.54 1.45
CA ARG A 644 -35.72 -21.00 2.35
C ARG A 644 -36.60 -19.86 2.86
N TRP A 645 -36.00 -18.69 3.09
CA TRP A 645 -36.74 -17.48 3.42
C TRP A 645 -37.67 -17.06 2.28
N GLN A 646 -37.18 -17.04 1.03
CA GLN A 646 -38.00 -16.77 -0.16
C GLN A 646 -39.12 -17.81 -0.34
N ARG A 647 -38.86 -19.07 0.05
CA ARG A 647 -39.87 -20.15 0.07
C ARG A 647 -40.79 -20.14 1.30
N SER A 648 -40.73 -19.10 2.13
CA SER A 648 -41.57 -18.93 3.32
C SER A 648 -41.46 -20.07 4.35
N CYS A 649 -40.29 -20.70 4.48
CA CYS A 649 -40.06 -21.78 5.46
C CYS A 649 -40.00 -21.30 6.93
N ASN A 650 -40.08 -19.99 7.17
CA ASN A 650 -40.13 -19.34 8.49
C ASN A 650 -38.98 -19.70 9.45
N ASP A 651 -37.76 -19.99 8.95
CA ASP A 651 -36.62 -20.38 9.80
C ASP A 651 -36.22 -19.29 10.82
N TYR A 652 -36.38 -18.01 10.45
CA TYR A 652 -36.06 -16.86 11.30
C TYR A 652 -37.00 -16.67 12.50
N SER A 653 -38.08 -17.45 12.62
CA SER A 653 -38.85 -17.51 13.87
C SER A 653 -38.09 -18.23 14.98
N ASN A 654 -37.08 -19.05 14.64
CA ASN A 654 -36.20 -19.68 15.62
C ASN A 654 -35.09 -18.70 16.02
N VAL A 655 -35.08 -18.32 17.29
CA VAL A 655 -34.09 -17.39 17.86
C VAL A 655 -32.65 -17.87 17.66
N THR A 656 -32.39 -19.18 17.78
CA THR A 656 -31.04 -19.75 17.58
C THR A 656 -30.60 -19.59 16.13
N PHE A 657 -31.50 -19.79 15.16
CA PHE A 657 -31.19 -19.64 13.74
C PHE A 657 -30.88 -18.16 13.40
N LYS A 658 -31.73 -17.25 13.89
CA LYS A 658 -31.53 -15.80 13.74
C LYS A 658 -30.22 -15.32 14.36
N ARG A 659 -29.87 -15.85 15.54
CA ARG A 659 -28.61 -15.55 16.24
C ARG A 659 -27.38 -16.09 15.52
N PHE A 660 -27.46 -17.31 15.00
CA PHE A 660 -26.41 -17.90 14.18
C PHE A 660 -26.09 -17.01 12.97
N ASP A 661 -27.12 -16.64 12.22
CA ASP A 661 -26.96 -15.81 11.02
C ASP A 661 -26.39 -14.42 11.35
N TYR A 662 -26.91 -13.78 12.41
CA TYR A 662 -26.49 -12.43 12.80
C TYR A 662 -25.08 -12.37 13.42
N GLU A 663 -24.73 -13.29 14.33
CA GLU A 663 -23.44 -13.27 15.04
C GLU A 663 -22.30 -13.71 14.14
N ILE A 664 -22.48 -14.81 13.37
CA ILE A 664 -21.43 -15.29 12.46
C ILE A 664 -21.37 -14.42 11.22
N GLY A 665 -22.50 -13.89 10.75
CA GLY A 665 -22.54 -12.97 9.60
C GLY A 665 -21.72 -11.71 9.82
N GLN A 666 -21.71 -11.15 11.03
CA GLN A 666 -20.85 -10.02 11.37
C GLN A 666 -19.36 -10.37 11.27
N THR A 667 -18.95 -11.53 11.77
CA THR A 667 -17.55 -11.98 11.72
C THR A 667 -17.12 -12.32 10.30
N VAL A 668 -17.98 -13.00 9.52
CA VAL A 668 -17.72 -13.33 8.11
C VAL A 668 -17.68 -12.07 7.25
N LEU A 669 -18.51 -11.06 7.55
CA LEU A 669 -18.40 -9.74 6.93
C LEU A 669 -17.06 -9.08 7.23
N GLY A 670 -16.55 -9.24 8.47
CA GLY A 670 -15.20 -8.81 8.85
C GLY A 670 -14.13 -9.46 7.97
N TRP A 671 -14.19 -10.78 7.80
CA TRP A 671 -13.31 -11.51 6.87
C TRP A 671 -13.43 -11.00 5.43
N ALA A 672 -14.66 -10.86 4.92
CA ALA A 672 -14.94 -10.45 3.54
C ALA A 672 -14.36 -9.06 3.22
N LEU A 673 -14.56 -8.09 4.12
CA LEU A 673 -14.06 -6.73 3.94
C LEU A 673 -12.53 -6.63 4.06
N HIS A 674 -11.88 -7.53 4.78
CA HIS A 674 -10.41 -7.60 4.84
C HIS A 674 -9.80 -8.50 3.75
N TYR A 675 -10.60 -9.09 2.86
CA TYR A 675 -10.13 -9.99 1.82
C TYR A 675 -10.48 -9.50 0.41
N PHE A 676 -11.76 -9.21 0.13
CA PHE A 676 -12.21 -8.86 -1.22
C PHE A 676 -11.60 -7.59 -1.82
N PRO A 677 -11.33 -6.51 -1.06
CA PRO A 677 -10.72 -5.32 -1.65
C PRO A 677 -9.37 -5.57 -2.33
N PHE A 678 -8.62 -6.60 -1.91
CA PHE A 678 -7.34 -6.93 -2.52
C PHE A 678 -7.46 -7.44 -3.96
N PHE A 679 -8.64 -7.93 -4.39
CA PHE A 679 -8.89 -8.29 -5.78
C PHE A 679 -8.99 -7.07 -6.70
N LEU A 680 -9.32 -5.90 -6.14
CA LEU A 680 -9.45 -4.64 -6.87
C LEU A 680 -8.13 -3.85 -6.91
N MET A 681 -7.07 -4.35 -6.28
CA MET A 681 -5.78 -3.68 -6.14
C MET A 681 -4.78 -4.21 -7.17
N ALA A 682 -4.54 -3.44 -8.23
CA ALA A 682 -3.54 -3.72 -9.26
C ALA A 682 -2.11 -3.32 -8.84
N ARG A 683 -1.70 -3.72 -7.64
CA ARG A 683 -0.35 -3.49 -7.09
C ARG A 683 0.28 -4.79 -6.61
N GLN A 684 1.53 -4.70 -6.19
CA GLN A 684 2.25 -5.79 -5.54
C GLN A 684 1.62 -6.14 -4.18
N LEU A 685 1.40 -7.43 -3.93
CA LEU A 685 0.72 -7.98 -2.75
C LEU A 685 1.44 -9.24 -2.25
N PHE A 686 1.19 -9.58 -0.99
CA PHE A 686 1.89 -10.64 -0.25
C PHE A 686 0.94 -11.37 0.70
N LEU A 687 1.26 -12.62 1.07
CA LEU A 687 0.46 -13.46 1.97
C LEU A 687 0.12 -12.78 3.31
N HIS A 688 1.03 -11.96 3.84
CA HIS A 688 0.82 -11.27 5.11
C HIS A 688 -0.37 -10.28 5.11
N HIS A 689 -0.83 -9.84 3.94
CA HIS A 689 -2.03 -9.02 3.80
C HIS A 689 -3.31 -9.74 4.24
N TYR A 690 -3.31 -11.08 4.26
CA TYR A 690 -4.45 -11.88 4.66
C TYR A 690 -4.63 -12.01 6.18
N PHE A 691 -3.63 -11.66 7.00
CA PHE A 691 -3.70 -11.92 8.46
C PHE A 691 -4.86 -11.25 9.21
N PRO A 692 -5.24 -9.99 8.93
CA PRO A 692 -6.46 -9.42 9.50
C PRO A 692 -7.71 -10.24 9.13
N ALA A 693 -7.80 -10.74 7.89
CA ALA A 693 -8.91 -11.61 7.48
C ALA A 693 -8.85 -12.98 8.19
N LEU A 694 -7.67 -13.59 8.28
CA LEU A 694 -7.45 -14.86 9.00
C LEU A 694 -7.92 -14.77 10.46
N TYR A 695 -7.67 -13.64 11.14
CA TYR A 695 -8.15 -13.42 12.52
C TYR A 695 -9.69 -13.56 12.60
N PHE A 696 -10.42 -12.92 11.69
CA PHE A 696 -11.88 -13.07 11.61
C PHE A 696 -12.29 -14.49 11.18
N ALA A 697 -11.54 -15.16 10.30
CA ALA A 697 -11.83 -16.54 9.91
C ALA A 697 -11.71 -17.53 11.08
N ILE A 698 -10.68 -17.40 11.92
CA ILE A 698 -10.51 -18.22 13.14
C ILE A 698 -11.64 -17.94 14.12
N MET A 699 -12.05 -16.68 14.28
CA MET A 699 -13.19 -16.31 15.13
C MET A 699 -14.49 -16.95 14.61
N ALA A 700 -14.75 -16.92 13.30
CA ALA A 700 -15.92 -17.53 12.67
C ALA A 700 -15.94 -19.06 12.84
N LEU A 701 -14.80 -19.73 12.67
CA LEU A 701 -14.64 -21.16 12.95
C LEU A 701 -15.06 -21.51 14.38
N CYS A 702 -14.60 -20.73 15.36
CA CYS A 702 -14.93 -20.94 16.77
C CYS A 702 -16.43 -20.70 17.05
N GLN A 703 -17.03 -19.68 16.45
CA GLN A 703 -18.47 -19.45 16.58
C GLN A 703 -19.30 -20.59 15.98
N ILE A 704 -18.96 -21.06 14.77
CA ILE A 704 -19.65 -22.18 14.12
C ILE A 704 -19.55 -23.44 14.98
N TYR A 705 -18.37 -23.71 15.55
CA TYR A 705 -18.18 -24.80 16.51
C TYR A 705 -19.07 -24.63 17.75
N ASP A 706 -19.11 -23.44 18.39
CA ASP A 706 -19.96 -23.19 19.56
C ASP A 706 -21.44 -23.44 19.24
N PHE A 707 -21.91 -22.95 18.10
CA PHE A 707 -23.28 -23.13 17.68
C PHE A 707 -23.61 -24.61 17.42
N GLY A 708 -22.76 -25.32 16.68
CA GLY A 708 -22.96 -26.72 16.30
C GLY A 708 -23.01 -27.67 17.50
N PHE A 709 -22.11 -27.49 18.48
CA PHE A 709 -21.98 -28.41 19.62
C PHE A 709 -22.73 -27.95 20.88
N HIS A 710 -23.10 -26.68 21.01
CA HIS A 710 -23.65 -26.15 22.26
C HIS A 710 -24.97 -25.39 22.15
N ARG A 711 -25.34 -24.86 20.99
CA ARG A 711 -26.57 -24.06 20.83
C ARG A 711 -27.66 -24.74 20.00
N VAL A 712 -27.30 -25.51 18.97
CA VAL A 712 -28.25 -26.23 18.11
C VAL A 712 -28.67 -27.56 18.74
N SER A 713 -29.98 -27.79 18.88
CA SER A 713 -30.54 -29.03 19.48
C SER A 713 -30.81 -30.15 18.47
N GLY A 714 -30.92 -29.85 17.17
CA GLY A 714 -31.38 -30.81 16.15
C GLY A 714 -30.43 -31.97 15.84
N LEU A 715 -29.15 -31.88 16.23
CA LEU A 715 -28.12 -32.88 15.96
C LEU A 715 -27.84 -33.83 17.15
N GLY A 716 -28.53 -33.68 18.29
CA GLY A 716 -28.26 -34.45 19.52
C GLY A 716 -26.90 -34.15 20.20
N LEU A 717 -26.01 -33.39 19.54
CA LEU A 717 -24.67 -33.04 20.05
C LEU A 717 -24.71 -32.17 21.32
N ARG A 718 -25.75 -31.36 21.49
CA ARG A 718 -25.94 -30.52 22.69
C ARG A 718 -26.10 -31.36 23.96
N GLU A 719 -26.69 -32.55 23.85
CA GLU A 719 -26.96 -33.44 24.98
C GLU A 719 -25.69 -34.17 25.44
N ASN A 720 -24.69 -34.28 24.55
CA ASN A 720 -23.41 -34.95 24.80
C ASN A 720 -22.23 -33.95 24.74
N PRO A 721 -22.07 -33.05 25.73
CA PRO A 721 -21.02 -32.03 25.71
C PRO A 721 -19.59 -32.62 25.73
N MET A 722 -19.44 -33.89 26.12
CA MET A 722 -18.16 -34.60 26.09
C MET A 722 -17.65 -34.80 24.66
N ILE A 723 -18.52 -35.08 23.69
CA ILE A 723 -18.12 -35.27 22.28
C ILE A 723 -17.50 -33.98 21.73
N GLY A 724 -18.19 -32.85 21.93
CA GLY A 724 -17.69 -31.55 21.51
C GLY A 724 -16.34 -31.24 22.15
N ARG A 725 -16.22 -31.38 23.48
CA ARG A 725 -14.97 -31.13 24.20
C ARG A 725 -13.82 -32.00 23.69
N SER A 726 -14.04 -33.31 23.55
CA SER A 726 -13.02 -34.23 23.04
C SER A 726 -12.58 -33.87 21.63
N LEU A 727 -13.51 -33.52 20.74
CA LEU A 727 -13.17 -33.13 19.37
C LEU A 727 -12.32 -31.86 19.33
N ALA A 728 -12.64 -30.86 20.14
CA ALA A 728 -11.87 -29.63 20.19
C ALA A 728 -10.50 -29.81 20.87
N VAL A 729 -10.38 -30.66 21.91
CA VAL A 729 -9.05 -31.04 22.44
C VAL A 729 -8.22 -31.73 21.36
N LEU A 730 -8.79 -32.69 20.64
CA LEU A 730 -8.10 -33.39 19.55
C LEU A 730 -7.70 -32.43 18.43
N PHE A 731 -8.57 -31.49 18.07
CA PHE A 731 -8.30 -30.49 17.05
C PHE A 731 -7.16 -29.52 17.46
N VAL A 732 -7.17 -29.05 18.71
CA VAL A 732 -6.08 -28.22 19.25
C VAL A 732 -4.78 -29.02 19.34
N ALA A 733 -4.83 -30.26 19.83
CA ALA A 733 -3.65 -31.13 19.90
C ALA A 733 -3.05 -31.42 18.52
N PHE A 734 -3.90 -31.65 17.51
CA PHE A 734 -3.47 -31.81 16.12
C PHE A 734 -2.86 -30.52 15.57
N SER A 735 -3.47 -29.37 15.86
CA SER A 735 -2.94 -28.05 15.47
C SER A 735 -1.57 -27.78 16.11
N ILE A 736 -1.38 -28.17 17.38
CA ILE A 736 -0.09 -28.10 18.09
C ILE A 736 0.94 -29.01 17.41
N GLY A 737 0.56 -30.25 17.08
CA GLY A 737 1.45 -31.18 16.36
C GLY A 737 1.93 -30.59 15.04
N VAL A 738 1.02 -30.05 14.23
CA VAL A 738 1.37 -29.39 12.97
C VAL A 738 2.21 -28.13 13.19
N PHE A 739 1.91 -27.35 14.23
CA PHE A 739 2.72 -26.20 14.60
C PHE A 739 4.17 -26.61 14.90
N THR A 740 4.38 -27.71 15.64
CA THR A 740 5.73 -28.19 15.96
C THR A 740 6.51 -28.66 14.74
N LEU A 741 5.83 -29.23 13.73
CA LEU A 741 6.46 -29.63 12.46
C LEU A 741 6.98 -28.43 11.67
N TYR A 742 6.25 -27.31 11.63
CA TYR A 742 6.66 -26.09 10.93
C TYR A 742 7.33 -25.04 11.82
N ALA A 743 7.55 -25.35 13.11
CA ALA A 743 8.24 -24.46 14.05
C ALA A 743 9.67 -24.09 13.60
N PRO A 744 10.45 -24.97 12.92
CA PRO A 744 11.76 -24.60 12.39
C PRO A 744 11.73 -23.41 11.44
N LEU A 745 10.71 -23.31 10.57
CA LEU A 745 10.52 -22.20 9.63
C LEU A 745 10.09 -20.89 10.30
N ALA A 746 9.42 -20.96 11.46
CA ALA A 746 8.96 -19.76 12.18
C ALA A 746 10.03 -19.18 13.11
N TYR A 747 10.80 -20.03 13.79
CA TYR A 747 11.86 -19.62 14.72
C TYR A 747 13.25 -19.54 14.08
N GLY A 748 13.40 -19.98 12.83
CA GLY A 748 14.71 -20.18 12.21
C GLY A 748 15.56 -21.20 12.96
N ASN A 749 14.95 -22.30 13.42
CA ASN A 749 15.68 -23.35 14.15
C ASN A 749 16.41 -24.29 13.19
N ARG A 750 17.32 -25.10 13.76
CA ARG A 750 17.94 -26.23 13.07
C ARG A 750 16.87 -27.21 12.61
N TRP A 751 17.08 -27.80 11.45
CA TRP A 751 16.22 -28.83 10.88
C TRP A 751 17.07 -29.81 10.07
N THR A 752 16.54 -30.97 9.72
CA THR A 752 17.21 -31.87 8.77
C THR A 752 16.57 -31.79 7.40
N GLN A 753 17.37 -32.00 6.36
CA GLN A 753 16.86 -32.03 4.98
C GLN A 753 15.73 -33.06 4.81
N ASN A 754 15.85 -34.24 5.44
CA ASN A 754 14.85 -35.30 5.33
C ASN A 754 13.53 -34.91 6.01
N GLU A 755 13.57 -34.37 7.24
CA GLU A 755 12.37 -33.91 7.93
C GLU A 755 11.69 -32.74 7.19
N CYS A 756 12.48 -31.83 6.61
CA CYS A 756 11.95 -30.75 5.77
C CYS A 756 11.21 -31.28 4.55
N LYS A 757 11.81 -32.24 3.81
CA LYS A 757 11.17 -32.87 2.64
C LYS A 757 9.89 -33.62 3.02
N MET A 758 9.85 -34.27 4.18
CA MET A 758 8.67 -35.01 4.64
C MET A 758 7.43 -34.14 4.88
N VAL A 759 7.61 -32.89 5.29
CA VAL A 759 6.49 -31.98 5.58
C VAL A 759 6.16 -31.05 4.40
N LYS A 760 6.92 -31.11 3.30
CA LYS A 760 6.61 -30.36 2.09
C LYS A 760 5.46 -31.04 1.35
N LEU A 761 4.23 -30.65 1.70
CA LEU A 761 2.99 -31.28 1.19
C LEU A 761 2.69 -30.98 -0.29
N PHE A 762 3.14 -29.82 -0.79
CA PHE A 762 2.90 -29.39 -2.16
C PHE A 762 4.19 -28.88 -2.80
N ASP A 763 4.32 -29.08 -4.11
CA ASP A 763 5.48 -28.58 -4.87
C ASP A 763 5.54 -27.04 -4.88
N THR A 764 4.38 -26.39 -4.78
CA THR A 764 4.26 -24.92 -4.70
C THR A 764 4.80 -24.34 -3.38
N TRP A 765 5.06 -25.16 -2.36
CA TRP A 765 5.71 -24.73 -1.13
C TRP A 765 7.23 -24.74 -1.30
N ASP A 766 7.73 -23.63 -1.82
CA ASP A 766 9.10 -23.46 -2.29
C ASP A 766 10.10 -23.04 -1.20
N PHE A 767 9.89 -23.44 0.06
CA PHE A 767 10.97 -23.36 1.05
C PHE A 767 12.06 -24.39 0.70
N ASP A 768 13.33 -23.98 0.86
CA ASP A 768 14.46 -24.73 0.34
C ASP A 768 14.99 -25.72 1.38
N CYS A 769 14.62 -26.99 1.21
CA CYS A 769 15.11 -28.05 2.07
C CYS A 769 16.60 -28.37 1.88
N SER A 770 17.26 -27.88 0.82
CA SER A 770 18.70 -28.07 0.61
C SER A 770 19.57 -27.15 1.47
N THR A 771 18.99 -26.08 2.01
CA THR A 771 19.65 -25.22 2.99
C THR A 771 20.00 -25.97 4.28
N PHE A 772 19.19 -26.94 4.70
CA PHE A 772 19.38 -27.68 5.95
C PHE A 772 20.36 -28.85 5.82
N LEU A 773 21.09 -29.14 6.90
CA LEU A 773 22.02 -30.27 6.98
C LEU A 773 21.31 -31.63 7.05
N ASN A 774 22.06 -32.71 6.83
CA ASN A 774 21.49 -34.06 6.82
C ASN A 774 21.23 -34.59 8.24
N ASP A 775 22.10 -34.23 9.19
CA ASP A 775 22.03 -34.68 10.57
C ASP A 775 22.19 -33.52 11.57
N TYR A 776 21.58 -33.65 12.75
CA TYR A 776 21.65 -32.63 13.80
C TYR A 776 23.05 -32.45 14.40
N SER A 777 23.90 -33.48 14.38
CA SER A 777 25.26 -33.44 14.91
C SER A 777 26.17 -32.52 14.08
N GLU A 778 25.91 -32.37 12.77
CA GLU A 778 26.70 -31.52 11.88
C GLU A 778 26.58 -30.03 12.27
N TYR A 779 25.46 -29.61 12.86
CA TYR A 779 25.28 -28.24 13.37
C TYR A 779 26.18 -27.89 14.57
N ALA A 780 26.81 -28.87 15.23
CA ALA A 780 27.77 -28.63 16.30
C ALA A 780 29.13 -28.15 15.76
N ASN A 781 29.42 -28.44 14.49
CA ASN A 781 30.71 -28.15 13.86
C ASN A 781 30.68 -26.87 13.01
N ILE A 782 29.53 -26.20 12.91
CA ILE A 782 29.43 -24.91 12.21
C ILE A 782 30.11 -23.84 13.06
N VAL A 783 31.27 -23.37 12.59
CA VAL A 783 31.85 -22.11 13.06
C VAL A 783 31.01 -20.98 12.44
N PRO A 784 30.52 -20.00 13.22
CA PRO A 784 29.85 -18.84 12.64
C PRO A 784 30.81 -18.16 11.67
N GLU A 785 30.52 -18.18 10.37
CA GLU A 785 31.30 -17.43 9.40
C GLU A 785 31.06 -15.94 9.67
N GLY A 786 32.10 -15.27 10.16
CA GLY A 786 32.24 -13.83 9.99
C GLY A 786 32.40 -13.57 8.50
N ASP A 787 31.43 -12.86 7.93
CA ASP A 787 31.41 -12.34 6.56
C ASP A 787 31.71 -13.35 5.44
N ALA A 788 30.74 -14.22 5.13
CA ALA A 788 30.66 -14.91 3.84
C ALA A 788 29.61 -14.25 2.92
N LYS A 789 30.00 -14.10 1.65
CA LYS A 789 29.23 -13.46 0.57
C LYS A 789 27.80 -14.02 0.43
N PRO A 790 26.79 -13.18 0.16
CA PRO A 790 25.42 -13.66 -0.01
C PRO A 790 25.30 -14.55 -1.25
N THR A 791 24.80 -15.77 -1.05
CA THR A 791 24.36 -16.65 -2.14
C THR A 791 22.92 -16.29 -2.51
N VAL A 792 22.68 -16.13 -3.81
CA VAL A 792 21.45 -15.68 -4.52
C VAL A 792 21.36 -14.16 -4.73
N PRO A 793 21.45 -13.67 -5.98
CA PRO A 793 21.23 -12.26 -6.28
C PRO A 793 19.74 -11.94 -6.15
N SER A 794 19.39 -11.10 -5.19
CA SER A 794 18.16 -10.31 -5.29
C SER A 794 18.37 -9.27 -6.37
N LEU A 795 17.68 -9.43 -7.51
CA LEU A 795 17.47 -8.31 -8.44
C LEU A 795 16.57 -7.31 -7.71
N GLN A 796 17.20 -6.33 -7.08
CA GLN A 796 16.57 -5.07 -6.70
C GLN A 796 17.33 -3.93 -7.36
N ILE A 797 16.56 -2.98 -7.85
CA ILE A 797 17.00 -1.72 -8.46
C ILE A 797 17.96 -1.02 -7.49
N PRO A 798 19.20 -0.65 -7.90
CA PRO A 798 20.13 0.01 -7.02
C PRO A 798 19.62 1.40 -6.63
N SER A 799 19.49 1.63 -5.33
CA SER A 799 19.51 2.98 -4.75
C SER A 799 20.96 3.46 -4.73
N ASN A 800 21.42 4.08 -5.81
CA ASN A 800 22.76 4.68 -5.87
C ASN A 800 22.85 5.92 -4.97
N LYS A 801 23.74 5.87 -3.98
CA LYS A 801 24.39 7.06 -3.41
C LYS A 801 25.89 6.94 -3.64
N GLY A 802 26.42 7.94 -4.36
CA GLY A 802 27.85 8.15 -4.53
C GLY A 802 28.52 8.47 -3.20
N ALA A 803 29.74 7.96 -3.07
CA ALA A 803 30.64 8.26 -1.97
C ALA A 803 31.12 9.72 -2.04
N GLU A 804 31.14 10.39 -0.90
CA GLU A 804 31.82 11.68 -0.70
C GLU A 804 33.33 11.41 -0.57
N GLU A 805 34.13 11.97 -1.48
CA GLU A 805 35.56 12.21 -1.24
C GLU A 805 35.81 13.72 -1.23
N ALA A 806 36.35 14.20 -0.11
CA ALA A 806 36.79 15.58 0.06
C ALA A 806 38.20 15.76 -0.53
N VAL A 807 38.40 16.78 -1.38
CA VAL A 807 39.73 17.19 -1.83
C VAL A 807 39.88 18.71 -1.75
N THR A 808 40.91 19.15 -1.03
CA THR A 808 41.54 20.48 -1.15
C THR A 808 42.94 20.32 -1.75
N PRO A 809 43.50 21.35 -2.43
CA PRO A 809 44.35 21.15 -3.61
C PRO A 809 45.84 21.29 -3.34
N GLN A 810 46.68 20.57 -4.11
CA GLN A 810 48.09 20.99 -4.33
C GLN A 810 48.71 20.44 -5.65
N ALA A 811 49.28 21.40 -6.39
CA ALA A 811 50.20 21.43 -7.53
C ALA A 811 50.78 20.14 -8.16
N GLN A 812 50.78 20.11 -9.51
CA GLN A 812 51.57 19.23 -10.39
C GLN A 812 53.09 19.56 -10.35
N PRO A 813 53.97 18.63 -10.77
CA PRO A 813 54.36 18.54 -12.20
C PRO A 813 54.53 17.11 -12.76
N ALA A 814 54.54 17.05 -14.10
CA ALA A 814 54.51 15.89 -14.99
C ALA A 814 55.64 14.84 -14.87
N ALA A 815 55.30 13.56 -15.16
CA ALA A 815 55.97 12.69 -16.16
C ALA A 815 55.55 11.20 -16.04
N GLY A 816 55.33 10.54 -17.19
CA GLY A 816 55.64 9.11 -17.38
C GLY A 816 54.49 8.10 -17.28
N ILE A 817 54.14 7.49 -18.41
CA ILE A 817 53.26 6.32 -18.56
C ILE A 817 54.03 5.03 -18.20
N PRO A 818 53.45 4.11 -17.41
CA PRO A 818 53.67 2.67 -17.58
C PRO A 818 52.35 1.88 -17.81
N PRO A 819 52.41 0.64 -18.34
CA PRO A 819 51.29 -0.06 -18.99
C PRO A 819 50.31 -0.73 -17.99
N PRO A 820 49.09 -1.08 -18.44
CA PRO A 820 48.05 -1.64 -17.59
C PRO A 820 48.12 -3.16 -17.58
N ASP A 821 48.39 -3.75 -16.41
CA ASP A 821 47.97 -5.12 -16.06
C ASP A 821 47.85 -5.20 -14.53
N ALA A 822 46.65 -4.94 -14.02
CA ALA A 822 46.22 -5.31 -12.67
C ALA A 822 44.69 -5.49 -12.67
N GLU A 823 44.26 -6.72 -12.45
CA GLU A 823 42.88 -7.20 -12.56
C GLU A 823 41.97 -6.68 -11.42
N HIS A 824 40.77 -6.21 -11.77
CA HIS A 824 39.65 -5.99 -10.85
C HIS A 824 38.64 -7.15 -10.94
N PRO A 825 38.21 -7.77 -9.83
CA PRO A 825 37.28 -8.89 -9.87
C PRO A 825 35.82 -8.39 -9.85
N ASN A 826 35.23 -8.10 -11.02
CA ASN A 826 33.77 -8.19 -11.29
C ASN A 826 33.42 -7.68 -12.71
N GLN A 827 33.94 -8.33 -13.75
CA GLN A 827 33.42 -8.15 -15.11
C GLN A 827 32.90 -9.50 -15.63
N GLN A 828 31.62 -9.54 -16.03
CA GLN A 828 31.06 -10.68 -16.77
C GLN A 828 31.80 -10.80 -18.10
N LYS A 829 32.47 -11.94 -18.32
CA LYS A 829 33.30 -12.18 -19.51
C LYS A 829 32.41 -12.53 -20.70
N VAL A 830 32.39 -11.67 -21.73
CA VAL A 830 31.72 -11.96 -23.00
C VAL A 830 32.51 -13.04 -23.73
N LEU A 831 31.91 -14.22 -23.93
CA LEU A 831 32.57 -15.38 -24.53
C LEU A 831 32.67 -15.31 -26.07
N GLY A 832 31.84 -14.48 -26.71
CA GLY A 832 31.85 -14.25 -28.16
C GLY A 832 30.66 -13.42 -28.63
N ARG A 833 30.75 -12.83 -29.81
CA ARG A 833 29.64 -12.12 -30.50
C ARG A 833 29.52 -12.71 -31.90
N GLU A 834 28.33 -13.20 -32.23
CA GLU A 834 28.03 -13.76 -33.55
C GLU A 834 26.98 -12.87 -34.22
N GLU A 835 27.25 -12.44 -35.46
CA GLU A 835 26.32 -11.61 -36.24
C GLU A 835 25.79 -12.43 -37.41
N ARG A 836 24.48 -12.67 -37.43
CA ARG A 836 23.79 -13.37 -38.53
C ARG A 836 22.64 -12.51 -39.05
N VAL A 837 22.57 -12.35 -40.36
CA VAL A 837 21.45 -11.70 -41.03
C VAL A 837 20.47 -12.79 -41.46
N GLU A 838 19.24 -12.73 -40.95
CA GLU A 838 18.14 -13.61 -41.36
C GLU A 838 16.99 -12.76 -41.91
N TYR A 839 16.46 -13.15 -43.06
CA TYR A 839 15.30 -12.50 -43.65
C TYR A 839 14.06 -13.28 -43.29
N ARG A 840 13.07 -12.62 -42.70
CA ARG A 840 11.80 -13.26 -42.31
C ARG A 840 10.61 -12.44 -42.80
N ASP A 841 9.54 -13.12 -43.18
CA ASP A 841 8.26 -12.48 -43.50
C ASP A 841 7.46 -12.08 -42.25
N GLN A 842 6.28 -11.48 -42.43
CA GLN A 842 5.40 -11.02 -41.33
C GLN A 842 4.86 -12.17 -40.47
N ASP A 843 4.90 -13.41 -40.98
CA ASP A 843 4.44 -14.61 -40.30
C ASP A 843 5.60 -15.40 -39.66
N GLY A 844 6.85 -14.89 -39.77
CA GLY A 844 8.05 -15.44 -39.14
C GLY A 844 8.77 -16.52 -39.94
N ASN A 845 8.41 -16.75 -41.21
CA ASN A 845 9.06 -17.73 -42.08
C ASN A 845 10.35 -17.16 -42.66
N LEU A 846 11.40 -17.99 -42.77
CA LEU A 846 12.66 -17.62 -43.40
C LEU A 846 12.48 -17.44 -44.91
N LEU A 847 12.85 -16.26 -45.40
CA LEU A 847 12.88 -15.91 -46.82
C LEU A 847 14.28 -16.15 -47.39
N ASP A 848 14.35 -16.61 -48.64
CA ASP A 848 15.61 -16.71 -49.36
C ASP A 848 16.04 -15.35 -49.95
N ASP A 849 17.32 -15.21 -50.28
CA ASP A 849 17.90 -13.96 -50.79
C ASP A 849 17.22 -13.49 -52.09
N ALA A 850 16.67 -14.41 -52.90
CA ALA A 850 15.98 -14.08 -54.15
C ALA A 850 14.61 -13.45 -53.89
N GLN A 851 13.86 -13.95 -52.92
CA GLN A 851 12.57 -13.41 -52.47
C GLN A 851 12.74 -12.03 -51.83
N VAL A 852 13.80 -11.84 -51.05
CA VAL A 852 14.13 -10.56 -50.42
C VAL A 852 14.49 -9.52 -51.47
N SER A 853 15.26 -9.91 -52.48
CA SER A 853 15.61 -9.04 -53.63
C SER A 853 14.36 -8.58 -54.39
N ALA A 854 13.37 -9.46 -54.58
CA ALA A 854 12.11 -9.12 -55.23
C ALA A 854 11.25 -8.17 -54.37
N LEU A 855 11.17 -8.40 -53.05
CA LEU A 855 10.43 -7.54 -52.12
C LEU A 855 11.07 -6.16 -51.95
N LEU A 856 12.39 -6.06 -52.05
CA LEU A 856 13.13 -4.80 -52.10
C LEU A 856 12.84 -4.02 -53.38
N ALA A 857 12.76 -4.71 -54.53
CA ALA A 857 12.40 -4.09 -55.81
C ALA A 857 10.97 -3.54 -55.82
N GLU A 858 10.08 -4.12 -55.02
CA GLU A 858 8.70 -3.65 -54.81
C GLU A 858 8.55 -2.61 -53.67
N GLY A 859 9.64 -2.27 -52.96
CA GLY A 859 9.61 -1.31 -51.85
C GLY A 859 8.89 -1.80 -50.59
N LYS A 860 8.75 -3.13 -50.41
CA LYS A 860 7.98 -3.76 -49.31
C LYS A 860 8.82 -4.39 -48.21
N ALA A 861 10.15 -4.22 -48.22
CA ALA A 861 11.06 -4.77 -47.22
C ALA A 861 11.71 -3.66 -46.38
N SER A 862 11.74 -3.84 -45.05
CA SER A 862 12.41 -2.95 -44.09
C SER A 862 13.38 -3.76 -43.23
N PHE A 863 14.60 -3.25 -43.01
CA PHE A 863 15.60 -3.93 -42.19
C PHE A 863 15.51 -3.43 -40.73
N SER A 864 15.46 -4.36 -39.78
CA SER A 864 15.56 -4.07 -38.35
C SER A 864 16.67 -4.91 -37.72
N THR A 865 17.58 -4.29 -36.97
CA THR A 865 18.61 -5.00 -36.22
C THR A 865 18.07 -5.40 -34.85
N LYS A 866 18.08 -6.71 -34.54
CA LYS A 866 17.71 -7.25 -33.23
C LYS A 866 18.97 -7.74 -32.52
N TYR A 867 19.19 -7.32 -31.28
CA TYR A 867 20.24 -7.85 -30.42
C TYR A 867 19.65 -8.92 -29.50
N GLU A 868 20.25 -10.11 -29.50
CA GLU A 868 19.86 -11.22 -28.64
C GLU A 868 21.08 -11.64 -27.81
N THR A 869 20.91 -11.73 -26.49
CA THR A 869 22.00 -12.09 -25.57
C THR A 869 21.68 -13.44 -24.97
N GLU A 870 22.34 -14.50 -25.44
CA GLU A 870 22.24 -15.83 -24.85
C GLU A 870 23.23 -15.98 -23.69
N THR A 871 22.74 -16.38 -22.51
CA THR A 871 23.58 -16.69 -21.36
C THR A 871 23.89 -18.18 -21.36
N LYS A 872 25.13 -18.56 -21.68
CA LYS A 872 25.57 -19.97 -21.70
C LYS A 872 26.36 -20.30 -20.45
N VAL A 873 25.99 -21.40 -19.80
CA VAL A 873 26.74 -21.94 -18.66
C VAL A 873 28.00 -22.62 -19.18
N VAL A 874 29.15 -22.16 -18.70
CA VAL A 874 30.48 -22.69 -19.05
C VAL A 874 31.08 -23.42 -17.86
N ASP A 875 31.77 -24.53 -18.11
CA ASP A 875 32.56 -25.24 -17.09
C ASP A 875 33.85 -24.47 -16.72
N GLU A 876 34.60 -24.96 -15.72
CA GLU A 876 35.89 -24.38 -15.28
C GLU A 876 36.96 -24.32 -16.39
N HIS A 877 36.74 -25.02 -17.52
CA HIS A 877 37.64 -25.07 -18.67
C HIS A 877 37.13 -24.22 -19.85
N GLY A 878 36.00 -23.51 -19.70
CA GLY A 878 35.43 -22.63 -20.72
C GLY A 878 34.58 -23.32 -21.79
N ASN A 879 34.16 -24.57 -21.58
CA ASN A 879 33.28 -25.30 -22.51
C ASN A 879 31.80 -25.11 -22.15
N ILE A 880 30.95 -24.91 -23.16
CA ILE A 880 29.50 -24.72 -23.00
C ILE A 880 28.84 -26.04 -22.58
N ILE A 881 28.08 -26.01 -21.49
CA ILE A 881 27.30 -27.16 -20.99
C ILE A 881 25.96 -27.22 -21.73
N PRO A 882 25.58 -28.35 -22.37
CA PRO A 882 24.31 -28.47 -23.08
C PRO A 882 23.10 -28.48 -22.12
N GLU A 883 22.07 -27.71 -22.47
CA GLU A 883 20.85 -27.45 -21.67
C GLU A 883 20.07 -28.71 -21.23
N SER A 884 20.24 -29.85 -21.91
CA SER A 884 19.54 -31.09 -21.57
C SER A 884 19.95 -31.74 -20.24
N ALA A 885 20.95 -31.19 -19.54
CA ALA A 885 21.42 -31.67 -18.24
C ALA A 885 20.91 -30.82 -17.04
N VAL A 886 20.11 -29.79 -17.29
CA VAL A 886 19.49 -28.94 -16.26
C VAL A 886 17.96 -29.05 -16.38
N ALA A 887 17.27 -29.01 -15.24
CA ALA A 887 15.84 -29.35 -15.07
C ALA A 887 14.87 -28.81 -16.14
N PRO A 888 13.73 -29.48 -16.40
CA PRO A 888 12.78 -29.08 -17.45
C PRO A 888 12.20 -27.67 -17.25
N GLU A 889 11.90 -27.01 -18.37
CA GLU A 889 11.35 -25.64 -18.43
C GLU A 889 10.06 -25.45 -17.60
N HIS A 890 9.99 -24.29 -16.94
CA HIS A 890 8.92 -23.92 -16.00
C HIS A 890 7.70 -23.32 -16.74
N PRO A 891 6.44 -23.73 -16.44
CA PRO A 891 5.26 -23.40 -17.24
C PRO A 891 4.65 -21.99 -17.05
N ASP A 892 5.37 -21.03 -16.49
CA ASP A 892 4.79 -19.70 -16.15
C ASP A 892 5.44 -18.51 -16.88
N ALA A 893 6.09 -18.76 -18.04
CA ALA A 893 6.68 -17.68 -18.85
C ALA A 893 5.67 -16.90 -19.72
N GLU A 894 4.38 -17.28 -19.74
CA GLU A 894 3.35 -16.54 -20.48
C GLU A 894 2.51 -15.65 -19.56
N GLY A 895 3.02 -14.44 -19.32
CA GLY A 895 2.26 -13.33 -18.77
C GLY A 895 1.33 -12.70 -19.81
N ALA A 896 0.28 -13.41 -20.23
CA ALA A 896 -0.91 -12.82 -20.84
C ALA A 896 -2.12 -13.76 -20.67
N ASN A 897 -3.22 -13.20 -20.17
CA ASN A 897 -4.50 -13.86 -19.91
C ASN A 897 -4.99 -14.75 -21.08
N PRO A 898 -5.17 -16.09 -20.91
CA PRO A 898 -5.63 -16.97 -22.00
C PRO A 898 -7.14 -16.96 -22.29
N ASP A 899 -7.96 -16.24 -21.53
CA ASP A 899 -9.43 -16.34 -21.64
C ASP A 899 -10.11 -15.40 -22.66
N THR A 900 -9.38 -14.91 -23.66
CA THR A 900 -9.95 -14.23 -24.84
C THR A 900 -9.59 -14.91 -26.17
N LYS A 901 -9.61 -16.25 -26.21
CA LYS A 901 -9.73 -16.97 -27.49
C LYS A 901 -11.19 -17.34 -27.75
N GLY A 902 -11.85 -16.50 -28.53
CA GLY A 902 -13.15 -16.82 -29.11
C GLY A 902 -13.03 -18.03 -30.05
N ASN A 903 -13.80 -19.07 -29.76
CA ASN A 903 -13.95 -20.25 -30.61
C ASN A 903 -14.55 -19.85 -31.98
N VAL A 904 -13.79 -20.07 -33.06
CA VAL A 904 -14.34 -20.12 -34.42
C VAL A 904 -13.95 -21.46 -35.05
N LYS A 905 -14.97 -22.22 -35.45
CA LYS A 905 -14.82 -23.51 -36.15
C LYS A 905 -14.41 -23.27 -37.62
N PRO A 906 -13.61 -24.17 -38.22
CA PRO A 906 -13.21 -24.04 -39.63
C PRO A 906 -14.34 -24.48 -40.57
N GLY A 907 -14.58 -23.68 -41.61
CA GLY A 907 -15.38 -24.07 -42.76
C GLY A 907 -16.53 -23.11 -43.10
N THR A 908 -16.24 -21.91 -43.60
CA THR A 908 -17.11 -21.22 -44.55
C THR A 908 -16.29 -20.20 -45.35
N GLU A 909 -16.14 -20.45 -46.65
CA GLU A 909 -15.59 -19.49 -47.62
C GLU A 909 -16.61 -18.36 -47.87
N VAL A 910 -16.12 -17.13 -48.01
CA VAL A 910 -16.84 -16.06 -48.74
C VAL A 910 -15.80 -15.26 -49.56
N PRO A 911 -16.08 -14.94 -50.85
CA PRO A 911 -15.09 -14.45 -51.80
C PRO A 911 -14.94 -12.92 -51.88
N ARG A 912 -13.86 -12.54 -52.58
CA ARG A 912 -13.32 -11.20 -52.93
C ARG A 912 -14.28 -10.28 -53.71
N ALA A 913 -14.19 -8.97 -53.45
CA ALA A 913 -14.46 -7.86 -54.39
C ALA A 913 -13.63 -6.64 -53.92
N GLU A 914 -12.55 -6.28 -54.61
CA GLU A 914 -12.44 -5.25 -55.68
C GLU A 914 -12.74 -3.80 -55.25
N VAL A 915 -11.78 -2.94 -55.58
CA VAL A 915 -11.64 -1.53 -55.20
C VAL A 915 -12.42 -0.63 -56.17
N SER A 916 -13.21 0.30 -55.63
CA SER A 916 -13.60 1.52 -56.34
C SER A 916 -13.45 2.72 -55.40
N LEU A 917 -12.63 3.69 -55.85
CA LEU A 917 -12.47 5.01 -55.26
C LEU A 917 -13.78 5.81 -55.39
N ASP A 918 -14.20 6.48 -54.33
CA ASP A 918 -15.01 7.69 -54.49
C ASP A 918 -14.81 8.68 -53.32
N ASP A 919 -14.53 9.93 -53.69
CA ASP A 919 -14.25 11.09 -52.86
C ASP A 919 -15.53 11.60 -52.21
N SER A 920 -15.73 11.34 -50.91
CA SER A 920 -16.70 12.09 -50.08
C SER A 920 -16.59 11.76 -48.60
N ARG A 921 -15.43 12.04 -47.98
CA ARG A 921 -15.32 11.93 -46.51
C ARG A 921 -14.42 12.96 -45.83
N GLU A 922 -14.29 14.15 -46.42
CA GLU A 922 -13.58 15.27 -45.79
C GLU A 922 -14.48 16.25 -45.00
N GLU A 923 -15.81 16.07 -44.97
CA GLU A 923 -16.70 17.03 -44.30
C GLU A 923 -17.44 16.53 -43.05
N GLN A 924 -17.10 15.34 -42.53
CA GLN A 924 -17.70 14.81 -41.28
C GLN A 924 -16.75 14.63 -40.10
N LEU A 925 -15.47 15.01 -40.23
CA LEU A 925 -14.48 14.93 -39.13
C LEU A 925 -14.24 16.26 -38.39
N ARG A 926 -15.01 17.32 -38.68
CA ARG A 926 -14.90 18.64 -38.00
C ARG A 926 -15.79 18.83 -36.76
N MET A 927 -16.45 17.79 -36.25
CA MET A 927 -17.20 17.88 -34.99
C MET A 927 -17.04 16.62 -34.13
N ALA A 928 -16.00 16.61 -33.30
CA ALA A 928 -15.97 15.79 -32.10
C ALA A 928 -15.50 16.69 -30.93
N LYS A 929 -16.42 16.91 -29.97
CA LYS A 929 -16.15 17.64 -28.73
C LYS A 929 -15.26 16.79 -27.80
N PRO A 930 -14.34 17.41 -27.04
CA PRO A 930 -13.55 16.70 -26.04
C PRO A 930 -14.43 16.30 -24.83
N ALA A 931 -14.27 15.06 -24.38
CA ALA A 931 -14.88 14.54 -23.16
C ALA A 931 -14.24 15.20 -21.93
N SER A 932 -15.11 15.58 -21.00
CA SER A 932 -14.93 16.53 -19.91
C SER A 932 -14.25 15.97 -18.67
N ASP A 933 -13.56 16.90 -18.02
CA ASP A 933 -13.13 16.96 -16.62
C ASP A 933 -14.06 16.29 -15.60
N ALA A 934 -13.45 15.51 -14.70
CA ALA A 934 -14.04 15.12 -13.43
C ALA A 934 -13.65 16.12 -12.35
N SER A 935 -14.34 17.26 -12.31
CA SER A 935 -14.22 18.28 -11.27
C SER A 935 -15.60 18.79 -10.84
N GLU A 936 -16.50 17.90 -10.41
CA GLU A 936 -17.74 18.34 -9.75
C GLU A 936 -18.30 17.25 -8.82
N ALA A 937 -17.84 17.25 -7.57
CA ALA A 937 -18.55 16.62 -6.45
C ALA A 937 -18.14 17.30 -5.14
N THR A 938 -18.54 18.56 -4.96
CA THR A 938 -18.77 19.19 -3.64
C THR A 938 -19.49 20.53 -3.80
N LYS A 939 -20.81 20.50 -3.67
CA LYS A 939 -21.63 21.53 -3.02
C LYS A 939 -22.64 20.84 -2.15
#